data_AF-A0A1M5XU84-F1
#
_entry.id   AF-A0A1M5XU84-F1
#
_cell.length_a   1.000
_cell.length_b   1.000
_cell.length_c   1.000
_cell.angle_alpha   90.00
_cell.angle_beta   90.00
_cell.angle_gamma   90.00
#
_symmetry.space_group_name_H-M   'P 1'
#
loop_
_entity.id
_entity.type
_entity.pdbx_description
1 polymer ?
#
loop_
_entity_poly.entity_id
_entity_poly.type
_entity_poly.pdbx_seq_one_letter_code
_entity_poly.pdbx_strand_id
1 'polypeptide(L)'
;MSEKRHFDLIVNIPLEEELNAFLNIFDHKEDFSNDAQYRCTVHTGTDVTMLVVVQDEMGKSSASNSTTEALNEFSCDLFICLGIAGGLSKDLKLGDVCYSGNILDVNDNAKTTDGDEGAINLELSPFTYRTDKPLSLALDFVRRDPTSRTKYSEWQQGRLARAKELGLEEIQDKKGQNPQEPLPKSMGGTIACGVVSAGNNYNDKLKQIDRKVLAIETESGGIFNITSRKGVKALTIRGISDYADPNKAKLEAGTQDAVRVLAAENAASFLKFQLGNKKFVDRIRSSKAATHDTEESIEASSTTKSLEELVLGGQDFIDERLRELSPEYRLHPKGYQMPLPSIIAEQPKEGSGRGSEPIHDIVECLQNEDHIYIALDKSYPDKSVPWVIADHLIRSEINNVQLLPIVVDGDDIKPPHYSIEVAAPDVFVGDQENRQVVIIFDGLPLSSKTRTKFILDQVHQHENAKFIFIDRTEANFFMQSEFASAVSASAYRLCEVSFSQMAYFVQRNFEMNGTESEVVAKRLRDTFRKFHLNAHPAYFAGIPKETLSALIQANRRTELMQLGVDGFLTFLVAGDQAKITLSRTTRSKFLRQLVVELNVNKRSFNEAELVEYTAEFAAHYDFDIKPITFIDEFTKSGILFFDDDRVRVAIPFIESFLLAQELASKPEIAVQYFDLKDYNFDLATFDLYCEIQPSEQIVSAVSKFLEDNIGTSQEEQHILLSDRIDPSSLIAVDKLGALQNRIEKAARDIVDDKNITVEKQRLMDITERVSERASKSSVAAFETDGDSETSADSIAHREEFEAAVDRLSDLSFGTMVGTLLVGYGAEHLDADTKRQLIVLVAKSAANLIDQWTEFNNKIDFGSMKSDLTSDEFLDEMMVKYPSDTKREKLKSTISDYVDMMKFICVSDPFRKVMGSLGDHAKNPILGKSLAAVEIDEQFAELIRAIWLSDLELGYGEDLLNEKTKALPKLSLLRICISEYLLKQVYWTHAKKDHRLKLLDIAESVLKKVSLNIDSSKIKKAITEESKKNGDGGFQS
;
A
#
# COMPACT_ATOMS: atom_id res chain seq x y z
N MET A 1 11.53 -39.98 -16.75
CA MET A 1 10.05 -40.11 -16.80
C MET A 1 9.70 -40.85 -18.08
N SER A 2 8.71 -41.75 -18.06
CA SER A 2 8.24 -42.34 -19.33
C SER A 2 7.61 -41.23 -20.16
N GLU A 3 7.97 -41.17 -21.43
CA GLU A 3 7.40 -40.25 -22.41
C GLU A 3 5.87 -40.42 -22.43
N LYS A 4 5.11 -39.37 -22.11
CA LYS A 4 3.64 -39.43 -22.12
C LYS A 4 3.19 -39.67 -23.55
N ARG A 5 2.27 -40.62 -23.75
CA ARG A 5 1.70 -40.87 -25.09
C ARG A 5 0.99 -39.61 -25.57
N HIS A 6 1.37 -39.16 -26.76
CA HIS A 6 0.89 -37.92 -27.34
C HIS A 6 -0.29 -38.15 -28.30
N PHE A 7 -1.26 -37.23 -28.26
CA PHE A 7 -2.39 -37.16 -29.18
C PHE A 7 -2.50 -35.74 -29.74
N ASP A 8 -2.86 -35.57 -31.01
CA ASP A 8 -3.07 -34.22 -31.55
C ASP A 8 -4.26 -33.55 -30.82
N LEU A 9 -5.30 -34.33 -30.48
CA LEU A 9 -6.50 -33.88 -29.77
C LEU A 9 -6.82 -34.74 -28.56
N ILE A 10 -7.21 -34.10 -27.45
CA ILE A 10 -7.99 -34.74 -26.39
C ILE A 10 -9.38 -34.10 -26.37
N VAL A 11 -10.44 -34.90 -26.41
CA VAL A 11 -11.84 -34.45 -26.37
C VAL A 11 -12.46 -34.91 -25.06
N ASN A 12 -12.88 -33.97 -24.23
CA ASN A 12 -13.69 -34.26 -23.04
C ASN A 12 -15.18 -34.18 -23.40
N ILE A 13 -15.88 -35.29 -23.16
CA ILE A 13 -17.33 -35.42 -23.36
C ILE A 13 -18.02 -35.51 -21.99
N PRO A 14 -18.91 -34.56 -21.66
CA PRO A 14 -19.55 -34.49 -20.36
C PRO A 14 -20.46 -35.65 -19.96
N LEU A 15 -21.21 -36.22 -20.91
CA LEU A 15 -22.31 -37.14 -20.63
C LEU A 15 -22.23 -38.41 -21.48
N GLU A 16 -22.75 -39.51 -20.93
CA GLU A 16 -22.80 -40.80 -21.63
C GLU A 16 -23.67 -40.73 -22.90
N GLU A 17 -24.79 -40.01 -22.88
CA GLU A 17 -25.62 -39.86 -24.07
C GLU A 17 -24.92 -39.07 -25.18
N GLU A 18 -24.08 -38.10 -24.81
CA GLU A 18 -23.25 -37.35 -25.74
C GLU A 18 -22.13 -38.21 -26.32
N LEU A 19 -21.56 -39.12 -25.51
CA LEU A 19 -20.60 -40.12 -25.99
C LEU A 19 -21.24 -41.07 -26.99
N ASN A 20 -22.45 -41.58 -26.70
CA ASN A 20 -23.18 -42.45 -27.62
C ASN A 20 -23.45 -41.76 -28.96
N ALA A 21 -23.87 -40.50 -28.93
CA ALA A 21 -24.05 -39.68 -30.14
C ALA A 21 -22.72 -39.41 -30.87
N PHE A 22 -21.63 -39.22 -30.12
CA PHE A 22 -20.30 -39.07 -30.69
C PHE A 22 -19.82 -40.34 -31.41
N LEU A 23 -20.05 -41.52 -30.82
CA LEU A 23 -19.66 -42.81 -31.39
C LEU A 23 -20.48 -43.19 -32.63
N ASN A 24 -21.66 -42.59 -32.85
CA ASN A 24 -22.37 -42.68 -34.13
C ASN A 24 -21.62 -41.98 -35.28
N ILE A 25 -20.72 -41.05 -34.96
CA ILE A 25 -19.96 -40.24 -35.91
C ILE A 25 -18.51 -40.73 -36.03
N PHE A 26 -17.91 -41.19 -34.95
CA PHE A 26 -16.53 -41.67 -34.89
C PHE A 26 -16.46 -43.12 -34.42
N ASP A 27 -15.83 -43.98 -35.22
CA ASP A 27 -15.69 -45.39 -34.87
C ASP A 27 -14.61 -45.59 -33.80
N HIS A 28 -14.94 -46.36 -32.77
CA HIS A 28 -14.00 -46.77 -31.73
C HIS A 28 -12.77 -47.48 -32.33
N LYS A 29 -11.57 -47.16 -31.83
CA LYS A 29 -10.30 -47.74 -32.30
C LYS A 29 -9.58 -48.55 -31.23
N GLU A 30 -9.25 -47.95 -30.09
CA GLU A 30 -8.44 -48.57 -29.01
C GLU A 30 -8.87 -48.01 -27.66
N ASP A 31 -9.01 -48.89 -26.65
CA ASP A 31 -9.44 -48.56 -25.30
C ASP A 31 -8.24 -48.16 -24.40
N PHE A 32 -8.40 -47.08 -23.64
CA PHE A 32 -7.45 -46.51 -22.67
C PHE A 32 -8.09 -46.29 -21.30
N SER A 33 -9.25 -46.90 -21.06
CA SER A 33 -9.99 -46.72 -19.82
C SER A 33 -9.19 -47.24 -18.63
N ASN A 34 -9.39 -46.61 -17.49
CA ASN A 34 -8.86 -47.05 -16.20
C ASN A 34 -10.01 -47.17 -15.19
N ASP A 35 -9.68 -47.48 -13.93
CA ASP A 35 -10.67 -47.68 -12.87
C ASP A 35 -11.50 -46.42 -12.55
N ALA A 36 -11.05 -45.23 -12.97
CA ALA A 36 -11.66 -43.94 -12.66
C ALA A 36 -12.37 -43.29 -13.87
N GLN A 37 -11.98 -43.62 -15.10
CA GLN A 37 -12.40 -42.88 -16.28
C GLN A 37 -12.47 -43.74 -17.55
N TYR A 38 -13.57 -43.62 -18.30
CA TYR A 38 -13.68 -44.15 -19.65
C TYR A 38 -12.86 -43.30 -20.62
N ARG A 39 -11.96 -43.94 -21.37
CA ARG A 39 -11.08 -43.27 -22.33
C ARG A 39 -10.89 -44.16 -23.54
N CYS A 40 -11.02 -43.61 -24.74
CA CYS A 40 -10.78 -44.38 -25.96
C CYS A 40 -10.23 -43.50 -27.08
N THR A 41 -9.51 -44.10 -28.02
CA THR A 41 -9.18 -43.45 -29.29
C THR A 41 -10.20 -43.83 -30.36
N VAL A 42 -10.35 -42.98 -31.37
CA VAL A 42 -11.30 -43.19 -32.46
C VAL A 42 -10.68 -42.97 -33.83
N HIS A 43 -11.34 -43.50 -34.86
CA HIS A 43 -10.98 -43.26 -36.25
C HIS A 43 -11.47 -41.89 -36.72
N THR A 44 -10.55 -40.94 -36.83
CA THR A 44 -10.83 -39.56 -37.30
C THR A 44 -11.08 -39.48 -38.81
N GLY A 45 -10.65 -40.49 -39.57
CA GLY A 45 -10.66 -40.47 -41.04
C GLY A 45 -9.57 -39.58 -41.64
N THR A 46 -8.69 -39.03 -40.80
CA THR A 46 -7.52 -38.24 -41.17
C THR A 46 -6.29 -38.76 -40.44
N ASP A 47 -5.15 -38.10 -40.61
CA ASP A 47 -3.90 -38.37 -39.89
C ASP A 47 -3.86 -37.72 -38.50
N VAL A 48 -4.94 -37.07 -38.05
CA VAL A 48 -5.07 -36.49 -36.71
C VAL A 48 -5.41 -37.60 -35.71
N THR A 49 -4.63 -37.71 -34.64
CA THR A 49 -4.84 -38.65 -33.53
C THR A 49 -5.70 -38.00 -32.45
N MET A 50 -6.69 -38.73 -31.93
CA MET A 50 -7.67 -38.19 -30.98
C MET A 50 -7.95 -39.18 -29.87
N LEU A 51 -7.79 -38.73 -28.64
CA LEU A 51 -8.24 -39.41 -27.43
C LEU A 51 -9.53 -38.77 -26.96
N VAL A 52 -10.51 -39.59 -26.61
CA VAL A 52 -11.78 -39.17 -26.02
C VAL A 52 -11.75 -39.58 -24.56
N VAL A 53 -12.12 -38.67 -23.68
CA VAL A 53 -12.27 -38.90 -22.24
C VAL A 53 -13.67 -38.49 -21.82
N VAL A 54 -14.26 -39.27 -20.93
CA VAL A 54 -15.61 -39.00 -20.41
C VAL A 54 -15.47 -38.63 -18.94
N GLN A 55 -16.06 -37.52 -18.52
CA GLN A 55 -16.04 -37.15 -17.11
C GLN A 55 -17.04 -37.99 -16.30
N ASP A 56 -16.85 -38.02 -14.99
CA ASP A 56 -17.62 -38.84 -14.04
C ASP A 56 -19.03 -38.28 -13.77
N GLU A 57 -19.15 -36.96 -13.59
CA GLU A 57 -20.42 -36.26 -13.36
C GLU A 57 -20.50 -34.95 -14.17
N MET A 58 -21.69 -34.36 -14.27
CA MET A 58 -21.87 -33.05 -14.90
C MET A 58 -21.22 -31.94 -14.07
N GLY A 59 -20.80 -30.87 -14.76
CA GLY A 59 -20.35 -29.65 -14.10
C GLY A 59 -18.84 -29.43 -14.06
N LYS A 60 -18.51 -28.23 -13.58
CA LYS A 60 -17.18 -27.64 -13.66
C LYS A 60 -16.10 -28.47 -12.95
N SER A 61 -16.37 -28.93 -11.72
CA SER A 61 -15.39 -29.66 -10.91
C SER A 61 -15.01 -30.99 -11.55
N SER A 62 -15.99 -31.76 -12.01
CA SER A 62 -15.77 -33.01 -12.75
C SER A 62 -15.01 -32.80 -14.05
N ALA A 63 -15.33 -31.74 -14.79
CA ALA A 63 -14.60 -31.38 -15.99
C ALA A 63 -13.13 -31.01 -15.71
N SER A 64 -12.85 -30.29 -14.61
CA SER A 64 -11.49 -30.00 -14.16
C SER A 64 -10.73 -31.27 -13.72
N ASN A 65 -11.37 -32.18 -13.00
CA ASN A 65 -10.76 -33.43 -12.56
C ASN A 65 -10.41 -34.32 -13.76
N SER A 66 -11.38 -34.55 -14.66
CA SER A 66 -11.19 -35.29 -15.91
C SER A 66 -10.04 -34.72 -16.75
N THR A 67 -10.00 -33.39 -16.91
CA THR A 67 -8.94 -32.72 -17.67
C THR A 67 -7.57 -32.89 -17.00
N THR A 68 -7.52 -32.79 -15.67
CA THR A 68 -6.28 -32.96 -14.91
C THR A 68 -5.75 -34.39 -15.03
N GLU A 69 -6.62 -35.38 -14.88
CA GLU A 69 -6.23 -36.79 -15.03
C GLU A 69 -5.75 -37.11 -16.45
N ALA A 70 -6.49 -36.66 -17.47
CA ALA A 70 -6.12 -36.85 -18.87
C ALA A 70 -4.74 -36.23 -19.18
N LEU A 71 -4.48 -34.99 -18.74
CA LEU A 71 -3.20 -34.30 -18.97
C LEU A 71 -2.06 -34.79 -18.05
N ASN A 72 -2.38 -35.49 -16.96
CA ASN A 72 -1.37 -36.14 -16.13
C ASN A 72 -0.78 -37.38 -16.81
N GLU A 73 -1.57 -38.09 -17.61
CA GLU A 73 -1.16 -39.34 -18.26
C GLU A 73 -0.79 -39.15 -19.74
N PHE A 74 -1.49 -38.27 -20.45
CA PHE A 74 -1.32 -38.02 -21.87
C PHE A 74 -0.86 -36.58 -22.12
N SER A 75 -0.38 -36.31 -23.34
CA SER A 75 -0.15 -34.95 -23.82
C SER A 75 -0.98 -34.67 -25.07
N CYS A 76 -1.35 -33.41 -25.29
CA CYS A 76 -2.03 -33.01 -26.52
C CYS A 76 -1.77 -31.59 -26.97
N ASP A 77 -1.99 -31.34 -28.27
CA ASP A 77 -1.86 -30.01 -28.87
C ASP A 77 -3.10 -29.13 -28.64
N LEU A 78 -4.28 -29.75 -28.59
CA LEU A 78 -5.55 -29.06 -28.35
C LEU A 78 -6.50 -29.93 -27.52
N PHE A 79 -7.02 -29.34 -26.46
CA PHE A 79 -8.03 -29.92 -25.60
C PHE A 79 -9.43 -29.38 -25.98
N ILE A 80 -10.38 -30.25 -26.28
CA ILE A 80 -11.71 -29.86 -26.76
C ILE A 80 -12.77 -30.24 -25.73
N CYS A 81 -13.58 -29.27 -25.33
CA CYS A 81 -14.84 -29.53 -24.64
C CYS A 81 -15.94 -29.72 -25.68
N LEU A 82 -16.49 -30.92 -25.80
CA LEU A 82 -17.50 -31.26 -26.80
C LEU A 82 -18.77 -31.76 -26.14
N GLY A 83 -19.93 -31.21 -26.52
CA GLY A 83 -21.21 -31.67 -25.98
C GLY A 83 -22.37 -30.78 -26.43
N ILE A 84 -23.42 -30.68 -25.60
CA ILE A 84 -24.58 -29.81 -25.87
C ILE A 84 -24.61 -28.56 -25.00
N ALA A 85 -25.41 -27.56 -25.39
CA ALA A 85 -25.61 -26.32 -24.64
C ALA A 85 -27.03 -25.74 -24.87
N GLY A 86 -27.47 -24.90 -23.94
CA GLY A 86 -28.70 -24.12 -24.07
C GLY A 86 -28.46 -22.82 -24.85
N GLY A 87 -29.24 -22.57 -25.90
CA GLY A 87 -29.11 -21.40 -26.77
C GLY A 87 -29.70 -20.13 -26.17
N LEU A 88 -28.86 -19.16 -25.83
CA LEU A 88 -29.26 -17.86 -25.27
C LEU A 88 -29.52 -16.79 -26.33
N SER A 89 -28.75 -16.82 -27.44
CA SER A 89 -28.91 -15.88 -28.54
C SER A 89 -30.15 -16.19 -29.39
N LYS A 90 -30.84 -15.13 -29.84
CA LYS A 90 -31.91 -15.23 -30.86
C LYS A 90 -31.41 -15.71 -32.21
N ASP A 91 -30.10 -15.63 -32.43
CA ASP A 91 -29.48 -16.06 -33.66
C ASP A 91 -29.25 -17.57 -33.67
N LEU A 92 -29.39 -18.30 -32.57
CA LEU A 92 -29.19 -19.76 -32.54
C LEU A 92 -30.52 -20.51 -32.50
N LYS A 93 -30.58 -21.63 -33.23
CA LYS A 93 -31.72 -22.57 -33.31
C LYS A 93 -31.32 -23.94 -32.78
N LEU A 94 -32.30 -24.78 -32.45
CA LEU A 94 -32.05 -26.18 -32.08
C LEU A 94 -31.28 -26.89 -33.20
N GLY A 95 -30.24 -27.62 -32.82
CA GLY A 95 -29.34 -28.29 -33.76
C GLY A 95 -28.27 -27.40 -34.40
N ASP A 96 -28.26 -26.08 -34.16
CA ASP A 96 -27.09 -25.26 -34.53
C ASP A 96 -25.86 -25.67 -33.69
N VAL A 97 -24.68 -25.31 -34.17
CA VAL A 97 -23.41 -25.54 -33.47
C VAL A 97 -22.78 -24.20 -33.10
N CYS A 98 -22.45 -23.98 -31.84
CA CYS A 98 -21.63 -22.85 -31.41
C CYS A 98 -20.25 -23.30 -30.95
N TYR A 99 -19.26 -22.43 -31.07
CA TYR A 99 -17.92 -22.68 -30.55
C TYR A 99 -17.33 -21.43 -29.90
N SER A 100 -16.39 -21.64 -28.98
CA SER A 100 -15.85 -20.57 -28.17
C SER A 100 -14.90 -19.66 -28.96
N GLY A 101 -15.15 -18.36 -28.86
CA GLY A 101 -14.11 -17.32 -28.94
C GLY A 101 -13.69 -16.89 -27.54
N ASN A 102 -14.67 -16.78 -26.63
CA ASN A 102 -14.46 -16.56 -25.20
C ASN A 102 -15.32 -17.56 -24.41
N ILE A 103 -14.86 -17.95 -23.23
CA ILE A 103 -15.67 -18.60 -22.19
C ILE A 103 -15.88 -17.61 -21.07
N LEU A 104 -17.13 -17.41 -20.68
CA LEU A 104 -17.52 -16.58 -19.54
C LEU A 104 -17.91 -17.50 -18.38
N ASP A 105 -16.98 -17.76 -17.47
CA ASP A 105 -17.25 -18.60 -16.30
C ASP A 105 -17.88 -17.77 -15.19
N VAL A 106 -19.14 -18.06 -14.89
CA VAL A 106 -19.98 -17.32 -13.93
C VAL A 106 -20.27 -18.13 -12.67
N ASN A 107 -19.70 -19.33 -12.53
CA ASN A 107 -19.90 -20.18 -11.37
C ASN A 107 -19.10 -19.70 -10.16
N ASP A 108 -17.95 -19.07 -10.38
CA ASP A 108 -17.10 -18.53 -9.31
C ASP A 108 -17.47 -17.06 -9.06
N ASN A 109 -17.52 -16.65 -7.79
CA ASN A 109 -17.77 -15.27 -7.36
C ASN A 109 -19.16 -14.69 -7.69
N ALA A 110 -20.15 -15.54 -7.98
CA ALA A 110 -21.55 -15.13 -8.08
C ALA A 110 -22.12 -14.81 -6.67
N LYS A 111 -22.80 -13.68 -6.54
CA LYS A 111 -23.41 -13.20 -5.29
C LYS A 111 -24.92 -13.20 -5.45
N THR A 112 -25.67 -13.64 -4.46
CA THR A 112 -27.12 -13.44 -4.43
C THR A 112 -27.43 -12.20 -3.58
N THR A 113 -28.25 -11.30 -4.11
CA THR A 113 -28.79 -10.12 -3.39
C THR A 113 -30.30 -10.26 -3.32
N ASP A 114 -30.97 -9.63 -2.37
CA ASP A 114 -32.44 -9.58 -2.39
C ASP A 114 -32.90 -8.46 -3.35
N GLY A 115 -33.78 -8.79 -4.28
CA GLY A 115 -34.52 -7.87 -5.12
C GLY A 115 -35.89 -7.52 -4.52
N ASP A 116 -36.61 -6.61 -5.17
CA ASP A 116 -37.92 -6.12 -4.71
C ASP A 116 -38.92 -7.28 -4.45
N GLU A 117 -39.74 -7.14 -3.39
CA GLU A 117 -40.76 -8.12 -2.96
C GLU A 117 -40.24 -9.54 -2.63
N GLY A 118 -38.98 -9.67 -2.20
CA GLY A 118 -38.40 -10.96 -1.76
C GLY A 118 -37.93 -11.86 -2.91
N ALA A 119 -37.72 -11.29 -4.11
CA ALA A 119 -37.15 -12.00 -5.25
C ALA A 119 -35.62 -12.05 -5.17
N ILE A 120 -34.98 -13.22 -5.19
CA ILE A 120 -33.51 -13.32 -5.16
C ILE A 120 -32.91 -12.77 -6.47
N ASN A 121 -32.11 -11.71 -6.36
CA ASN A 121 -31.38 -11.04 -7.43
C ASN A 121 -29.90 -11.47 -7.44
N LEU A 122 -29.57 -12.46 -8.25
CA LEU A 122 -28.17 -12.86 -8.52
C LEU A 122 -27.32 -11.77 -9.22
N GLU A 123 -26.17 -11.39 -8.68
CA GLU A 123 -25.12 -10.62 -9.34
C GLU A 123 -23.96 -11.55 -9.72
N LEU A 124 -23.42 -11.38 -10.93
CA LEU A 124 -22.41 -12.28 -11.50
C LEU A 124 -21.09 -11.52 -11.69
N SER A 125 -19.99 -12.11 -11.22
CA SER A 125 -18.62 -11.59 -11.42
C SER A 125 -17.79 -12.59 -12.22
N PRO A 126 -17.96 -12.63 -13.56
CA PRO A 126 -17.41 -13.70 -14.38
C PRO A 126 -15.90 -13.63 -14.57
N PHE A 127 -15.27 -14.79 -14.60
CA PHE A 127 -13.92 -14.96 -15.13
C PHE A 127 -13.99 -15.24 -16.64
N THR A 128 -13.14 -14.60 -17.44
CA THR A 128 -13.17 -14.77 -18.91
C THR A 128 -11.94 -15.50 -19.41
N TYR A 129 -12.13 -16.66 -20.05
CA TYR A 129 -11.09 -17.36 -20.80
C TYR A 129 -11.20 -17.06 -22.29
N ARG A 130 -10.07 -17.04 -23.01
CA ARG A 130 -10.04 -16.80 -24.46
C ARG A 130 -9.59 -18.05 -25.20
N THR A 131 -10.31 -18.40 -26.26
CA THR A 131 -9.85 -19.39 -27.23
C THR A 131 -8.81 -18.74 -28.13
N ASP A 132 -7.80 -19.52 -28.54
CA ASP A 132 -6.78 -19.07 -29.50
C ASP A 132 -7.46 -18.47 -30.75
N LYS A 133 -7.17 -17.20 -31.02
CA LYS A 133 -7.88 -16.44 -32.07
C LYS A 133 -7.67 -17.06 -33.46
N PRO A 134 -6.46 -17.45 -33.88
CA PRO A 134 -6.25 -18.21 -35.11
C PRO A 134 -7.06 -19.51 -35.19
N LEU A 135 -7.18 -20.26 -34.09
CA LEU A 135 -8.01 -21.45 -34.03
C LEU A 135 -9.48 -21.13 -34.30
N SER A 136 -10.06 -20.16 -33.57
CA SER A 136 -11.47 -19.75 -33.78
C SER A 136 -11.74 -19.24 -35.21
N LEU A 137 -10.79 -18.51 -35.81
CA LEU A 137 -10.88 -18.03 -37.19
C LEU A 137 -10.82 -19.17 -38.22
N ALA A 138 -10.10 -20.25 -37.93
CA ALA A 138 -10.05 -21.42 -38.81
C ALA A 138 -11.45 -22.07 -38.96
N LEU A 139 -12.23 -22.11 -37.88
CA LEU A 139 -13.61 -22.59 -37.89
C LEU A 139 -14.56 -21.62 -38.61
N ASP A 140 -14.27 -20.31 -38.62
CA ASP A 140 -15.05 -19.29 -39.34
C ASP A 140 -14.88 -19.37 -40.86
N PHE A 141 -13.67 -19.69 -41.33
CA PHE A 141 -13.35 -19.60 -42.76
C PHE A 141 -14.17 -20.54 -43.63
N VAL A 142 -14.62 -21.68 -43.09
CA VAL A 142 -15.42 -22.66 -43.84
C VAL A 142 -16.71 -22.07 -44.43
N ARG A 143 -17.22 -20.97 -43.83
CA ARG A 143 -18.42 -20.26 -44.29
C ARG A 143 -18.13 -19.20 -45.36
N ARG A 144 -16.89 -18.69 -45.41
CA ARG A 144 -16.48 -17.53 -46.23
C ARG A 144 -15.66 -17.94 -47.46
N ASP A 145 -14.87 -19.00 -47.34
CA ASP A 145 -14.01 -19.53 -48.39
C ASP A 145 -14.82 -20.28 -49.47
N PRO A 146 -14.74 -19.93 -50.76
CA PRO A 146 -15.56 -20.54 -51.82
C PRO A 146 -15.44 -22.06 -51.92
N THR A 147 -14.24 -22.61 -51.74
CA THR A 147 -13.97 -24.06 -51.78
C THR A 147 -14.52 -24.80 -50.57
N SER A 148 -14.42 -24.21 -49.38
CA SER A 148 -14.90 -24.81 -48.14
C SER A 148 -16.42 -24.66 -47.97
N ARG A 149 -17.01 -23.64 -48.59
CA ARG A 149 -18.45 -23.34 -48.50
C ARG A 149 -19.32 -24.44 -49.10
N THR A 150 -18.88 -25.11 -50.16
CA THR A 150 -19.59 -26.25 -50.75
C THR A 150 -19.66 -27.41 -49.76
N LYS A 151 -18.51 -27.81 -49.19
CA LYS A 151 -18.44 -28.89 -48.18
C LYS A 151 -19.21 -28.54 -46.91
N TYR A 152 -19.19 -27.26 -46.52
CA TYR A 152 -20.02 -26.78 -45.42
C TYR A 152 -21.50 -26.94 -45.73
N SER A 153 -21.96 -26.56 -46.93
CA SER A 153 -23.35 -26.77 -47.36
C SER A 153 -23.74 -28.26 -47.41
N GLU A 154 -22.83 -29.15 -47.82
CA GLU A 154 -23.05 -30.61 -47.79
C GLU A 154 -23.22 -31.12 -46.36
N TRP A 155 -22.38 -30.66 -45.42
CA TRP A 155 -22.54 -30.97 -44.00
C TRP A 155 -23.91 -30.50 -43.49
N GLN A 156 -24.32 -29.27 -43.82
CA GLN A 156 -25.62 -28.74 -43.41
C GLN A 156 -26.79 -29.60 -43.93
N GLN A 157 -26.74 -30.01 -45.19
CA GLN A 157 -27.76 -30.87 -45.81
C GLN A 157 -27.79 -32.27 -45.17
N GLY A 158 -26.63 -32.85 -44.88
CA GLY A 158 -26.53 -34.15 -44.19
C GLY A 158 -27.05 -34.11 -42.75
N ARG A 159 -26.99 -32.96 -42.09
CA ARG A 159 -27.57 -32.77 -40.74
C ARG A 159 -29.07 -32.50 -40.78
N LEU A 160 -29.54 -31.79 -41.79
CA LEU A 160 -30.97 -31.65 -42.05
C LEU A 160 -31.63 -33.01 -42.33
N ALA A 161 -31.03 -33.86 -43.16
CA ALA A 161 -31.52 -35.21 -43.41
C ALA A 161 -31.60 -36.04 -42.10
N ARG A 162 -30.58 -35.95 -41.25
CA ARG A 162 -30.56 -36.63 -39.95
C ARG A 162 -31.67 -36.13 -39.01
N ALA A 163 -31.95 -34.83 -38.99
CA ALA A 163 -33.06 -34.28 -38.22
C ALA A 163 -34.42 -34.84 -38.67
N LYS A 164 -34.60 -35.07 -39.99
CA LYS A 164 -35.80 -35.71 -40.55
C LYS A 164 -35.96 -37.16 -40.11
N GLU A 165 -34.87 -37.93 -40.12
CA GLU A 165 -34.85 -39.32 -39.63
C GLU A 165 -35.26 -39.43 -38.16
N LEU A 166 -34.87 -38.44 -37.35
CA LEU A 166 -35.22 -38.34 -35.93
C LEU A 166 -36.65 -37.79 -35.70
N GLY A 167 -37.43 -37.53 -36.76
CA GLY A 167 -38.81 -37.05 -36.65
C GLY A 167 -38.94 -35.59 -36.22
N LEU A 168 -37.92 -34.76 -36.44
CA LEU A 168 -37.85 -33.38 -35.95
C LEU A 168 -38.34 -32.33 -36.97
N GLU A 169 -39.13 -32.76 -37.96
CA GLU A 169 -39.59 -31.93 -39.09
C GLU A 169 -40.54 -30.79 -38.70
N GLU A 170 -41.15 -30.86 -37.51
CA GLU A 170 -42.19 -29.93 -37.05
C GLU A 170 -41.82 -29.15 -35.76
N ILE A 171 -40.56 -29.19 -35.32
CA ILE A 171 -40.17 -28.56 -34.05
C ILE A 171 -40.18 -27.05 -34.18
N GLN A 172 -41.12 -26.41 -33.47
CA GLN A 172 -41.26 -24.95 -33.49
C GLN A 172 -40.06 -24.26 -32.83
N ASP A 173 -39.58 -23.17 -33.43
CA ASP A 173 -38.53 -22.33 -32.86
C ASP A 173 -39.04 -21.44 -31.71
N LYS A 174 -38.17 -20.62 -31.10
CA LYS A 174 -38.53 -19.64 -30.05
C LYS A 174 -39.71 -18.72 -30.41
N LYS A 175 -40.09 -18.60 -31.69
CA LYS A 175 -41.19 -17.76 -32.19
C LYS A 175 -42.47 -18.55 -32.49
N GLY A 176 -42.54 -19.84 -32.16
CA GLY A 176 -43.69 -20.68 -32.49
C GLY A 176 -43.85 -20.94 -33.99
N GLN A 177 -42.81 -20.66 -34.78
CA GLN A 177 -42.85 -20.88 -36.23
C GLN A 177 -42.38 -22.29 -36.52
N ASN A 178 -43.12 -22.99 -37.37
CA ASN A 178 -42.66 -24.26 -37.91
C ASN A 178 -41.46 -23.93 -38.83
N PRO A 179 -40.22 -24.36 -38.49
CA PRO A 179 -39.06 -24.02 -39.27
C PRO A 179 -39.14 -24.82 -40.56
N GLN A 180 -39.79 -24.28 -41.58
CA GLN A 180 -39.56 -24.72 -42.94
C GLN A 180 -38.11 -24.35 -43.30
N GLU A 181 -37.23 -25.30 -42.98
CA GLU A 181 -35.82 -25.49 -43.30
C GLU A 181 -34.88 -24.27 -43.23
N PRO A 182 -34.34 -23.94 -42.04
CA PRO A 182 -33.06 -23.30 -41.92
C PRO A 182 -31.99 -24.38 -41.66
N LEU A 183 -31.19 -24.68 -42.69
CA LEU A 183 -29.96 -25.47 -42.58
C LEU A 183 -29.18 -25.15 -41.29
N PRO A 184 -28.72 -26.15 -40.51
CA PRO A 184 -28.05 -25.90 -39.24
C PRO A 184 -26.79 -25.08 -39.49
N LYS A 185 -26.52 -24.07 -38.67
CA LYS A 185 -25.36 -23.20 -38.85
C LYS A 185 -24.35 -23.36 -37.72
N SER A 186 -23.14 -22.86 -37.99
CA SER A 186 -22.05 -22.79 -37.03
C SER A 186 -21.70 -21.34 -36.70
N MET A 187 -21.48 -21.04 -35.43
CA MET A 187 -21.22 -19.66 -34.97
C MET A 187 -20.18 -19.61 -33.84
N GLY A 188 -19.16 -18.77 -34.01
CA GLY A 188 -18.17 -18.48 -32.97
C GLY A 188 -18.59 -17.29 -32.10
N GLY A 189 -18.39 -17.37 -30.78
CA GLY A 189 -18.68 -16.26 -29.86
C GLY A 189 -18.47 -16.61 -28.39
N THR A 190 -19.08 -15.83 -27.50
CA THR A 190 -18.98 -16.03 -26.05
C THR A 190 -19.90 -17.18 -25.61
N ILE A 191 -19.38 -18.18 -24.92
CA ILE A 191 -20.16 -19.26 -24.28
C ILE A 191 -20.05 -19.08 -22.76
N ALA A 192 -21.17 -19.08 -22.04
CA ALA A 192 -21.18 -18.99 -20.59
C ALA A 192 -21.04 -20.38 -19.95
N CYS A 193 -20.17 -20.51 -18.96
CA CYS A 193 -20.06 -21.68 -18.08
C CYS A 193 -20.74 -21.32 -16.76
N GLY A 194 -21.91 -21.89 -16.48
CA GLY A 194 -22.78 -21.44 -15.40
C GLY A 194 -23.86 -22.43 -15.02
N VAL A 195 -24.55 -22.18 -13.90
CA VAL A 195 -25.74 -22.96 -13.52
C VAL A 195 -26.82 -22.82 -14.58
N VAL A 196 -27.30 -23.93 -15.14
CA VAL A 196 -28.38 -23.90 -16.13
C VAL A 196 -29.72 -23.75 -15.41
N SER A 197 -30.17 -22.50 -15.23
CA SER A 197 -31.46 -22.18 -14.64
C SER A 197 -32.56 -22.12 -15.71
N ALA A 198 -33.72 -22.73 -15.44
CA ALA A 198 -34.92 -22.59 -16.28
C ALA A 198 -35.57 -21.18 -16.21
N GLY A 199 -35.06 -20.25 -15.38
CA GLY A 199 -35.61 -18.92 -15.19
C GLY A 199 -35.06 -17.87 -16.16
N ASN A 200 -35.95 -17.10 -16.80
CA ASN A 200 -35.59 -16.01 -17.72
C ASN A 200 -34.67 -14.95 -17.09
N ASN A 201 -34.83 -14.67 -15.79
CA ASN A 201 -34.07 -13.65 -15.07
C ASN A 201 -32.56 -13.94 -15.01
N TYR A 202 -32.14 -15.20 -14.91
CA TYR A 202 -30.72 -15.57 -14.89
C TYR A 202 -30.07 -15.37 -16.26
N ASN A 203 -30.78 -15.78 -17.31
CA ASN A 203 -30.33 -15.62 -18.69
C ASN A 203 -30.22 -14.16 -19.13
N ASP A 204 -31.14 -13.31 -18.67
CA ASP A 204 -31.11 -11.89 -18.95
C ASP A 204 -29.89 -11.22 -18.30
N LYS A 205 -29.45 -11.69 -17.13
CA LYS A 205 -28.23 -11.22 -16.48
C LYS A 205 -26.97 -11.61 -17.23
N LEU A 206 -26.89 -12.85 -17.72
CA LEU A 206 -25.79 -13.26 -18.60
C LEU A 206 -25.68 -12.37 -19.84
N LYS A 207 -26.82 -11.94 -20.40
CA LYS A 207 -26.87 -11.01 -21.53
C LYS A 207 -26.58 -9.55 -21.15
N GLN A 208 -26.76 -9.16 -19.89
CA GLN A 208 -26.35 -7.84 -19.40
C GLN A 208 -24.82 -7.75 -19.29
N ILE A 209 -24.15 -8.83 -18.90
CA ILE A 209 -22.69 -8.90 -18.87
C ILE A 209 -22.12 -8.80 -20.29
N ASP A 210 -22.57 -9.69 -21.18
CA ASP A 210 -22.22 -9.61 -22.60
C ASP A 210 -23.45 -9.95 -23.43
N ARG A 211 -23.97 -8.94 -24.13
CA ARG A 211 -25.12 -9.08 -25.04
C ARG A 211 -24.88 -10.09 -26.18
N LYS A 212 -23.62 -10.50 -26.40
CA LYS A 212 -23.20 -11.47 -27.42
C LYS A 212 -23.03 -12.90 -26.88
N VAL A 213 -23.39 -13.18 -25.63
CA VAL A 213 -23.42 -14.56 -25.12
C VAL A 213 -24.33 -15.41 -26.02
N LEU A 214 -23.75 -16.43 -26.62
CA LEU A 214 -24.40 -17.31 -27.57
C LEU A 214 -25.18 -18.42 -26.88
N ALA A 215 -24.53 -19.11 -25.95
CA ALA A 215 -25.04 -20.30 -25.30
C ALA A 215 -24.52 -20.41 -23.85
N ILE A 216 -25.16 -21.27 -23.07
CA ILE A 216 -24.75 -21.63 -21.71
C ILE A 216 -24.59 -23.15 -21.56
N GLU A 217 -23.53 -23.56 -20.87
CA GLU A 217 -23.18 -24.93 -20.50
C GLU A 217 -22.49 -24.95 -19.12
N THR A 218 -22.01 -26.10 -18.65
CA THR A 218 -21.59 -26.29 -17.25
C THR A 218 -20.13 -26.71 -17.06
N GLU A 219 -19.36 -26.96 -18.12
CA GLU A 219 -18.05 -27.63 -18.02
C GLU A 219 -16.86 -26.79 -18.49
N SER A 220 -17.05 -25.90 -19.46
CA SER A 220 -15.94 -25.28 -20.19
C SER A 220 -15.04 -24.40 -19.32
N GLY A 221 -15.59 -23.73 -18.30
CA GLY A 221 -14.80 -22.95 -17.34
C GLY A 221 -13.77 -23.82 -16.60
N GLY A 222 -14.15 -25.04 -16.23
CA GLY A 222 -13.26 -25.97 -15.53
C GLY A 222 -12.14 -26.51 -16.42
N ILE A 223 -12.46 -26.79 -17.69
CA ILE A 223 -11.48 -27.26 -18.67
C ILE A 223 -10.48 -26.15 -19.00
N PHE A 224 -10.97 -24.95 -19.29
CA PHE A 224 -10.12 -23.80 -19.62
C PHE A 224 -9.24 -23.37 -18.45
N ASN A 225 -9.73 -23.49 -17.21
CA ASN A 225 -8.93 -23.24 -16.01
C ASN A 225 -7.73 -24.20 -15.89
N ILE A 226 -7.92 -25.49 -16.20
CA ILE A 226 -6.82 -26.47 -16.11
C ILE A 226 -5.88 -26.35 -17.30
N THR A 227 -6.40 -26.23 -18.52
CA THR A 227 -5.57 -26.17 -19.73
C THR A 227 -4.74 -24.89 -19.77
N SER A 228 -5.26 -23.76 -19.30
CA SER A 228 -4.49 -22.50 -19.20
C SER A 228 -3.31 -22.64 -18.24
N ARG A 229 -3.51 -23.28 -17.08
CA ARG A 229 -2.44 -23.56 -16.11
C ARG A 229 -1.40 -24.57 -16.62
N LYS A 230 -1.77 -25.39 -17.60
CA LYS A 230 -0.92 -26.42 -18.22
C LYS A 230 -0.32 -25.99 -19.55
N GLY A 231 -0.58 -24.76 -20.01
CA GLY A 231 -0.11 -24.26 -21.31
C GLY A 231 -0.71 -25.00 -22.52
N VAL A 232 -1.82 -25.72 -22.35
CA VAL A 232 -2.48 -26.46 -23.43
C VAL A 232 -3.58 -25.58 -24.03
N LYS A 233 -3.67 -25.54 -25.37
CA LYS A 233 -4.75 -24.79 -26.04
C LYS A 233 -6.09 -25.48 -25.78
N ALA A 234 -7.16 -24.69 -25.63
CA ALA A 234 -8.50 -25.22 -25.47
C ALA A 234 -9.53 -24.59 -26.42
N LEU A 235 -10.53 -25.40 -26.79
CA LEU A 235 -11.68 -25.02 -27.62
C LEU A 235 -12.95 -25.69 -27.10
N THR A 236 -14.05 -24.95 -27.03
CA THR A 236 -15.36 -25.54 -26.75
C THR A 236 -16.19 -25.58 -28.03
N ILE A 237 -16.83 -26.71 -28.31
CA ILE A 237 -17.79 -26.90 -29.41
C ILE A 237 -19.07 -27.49 -28.82
N ARG A 238 -20.20 -26.80 -28.99
CA ARG A 238 -21.49 -27.20 -28.43
C ARG A 238 -22.60 -27.22 -29.48
N GLY A 239 -23.41 -28.27 -29.46
CA GLY A 239 -24.67 -28.32 -30.20
C GLY A 239 -25.81 -27.74 -29.37
N ILE A 240 -26.73 -27.00 -29.99
CA ILE A 240 -27.85 -26.39 -29.27
C ILE A 240 -28.98 -27.40 -29.06
N SER A 241 -29.13 -27.90 -27.83
CA SER A 241 -30.12 -28.91 -27.44
C SER A 241 -31.44 -28.31 -26.96
N ASP A 242 -31.38 -27.12 -26.41
CA ASP A 242 -32.51 -26.40 -25.86
C ASP A 242 -32.27 -24.89 -25.90
N TYR A 243 -33.19 -24.13 -25.33
CA TYR A 243 -33.22 -22.68 -25.41
C TYR A 243 -32.91 -21.98 -24.08
N ALA A 244 -32.44 -22.76 -23.09
CA ALA A 244 -32.21 -22.40 -21.71
C ALA A 244 -33.45 -21.76 -21.04
N ASP A 245 -34.66 -22.14 -21.46
CA ASP A 245 -35.91 -21.52 -21.02
C ASP A 245 -36.80 -22.51 -20.23
N PRO A 246 -37.90 -22.05 -19.61
CA PRO A 246 -38.78 -22.93 -18.85
C PRO A 246 -39.44 -24.06 -19.66
N ASN A 247 -39.42 -23.99 -21.00
CA ASN A 247 -40.08 -24.98 -21.86
C ASN A 247 -39.19 -26.20 -22.15
N LYS A 248 -37.96 -26.25 -21.62
CA LYS A 248 -37.02 -27.36 -21.81
C LYS A 248 -37.64 -28.74 -21.55
N ALA A 249 -38.28 -28.93 -20.40
CA ALA A 249 -38.89 -30.22 -20.03
C ALA A 249 -40.03 -30.63 -20.99
N LYS A 250 -40.76 -29.66 -21.55
CA LYS A 250 -41.83 -29.91 -22.52
C LYS A 250 -41.26 -30.28 -23.89
N LEU A 251 -40.16 -29.65 -24.29
CA LEU A 251 -39.43 -29.98 -25.52
C LEU A 251 -38.83 -31.39 -25.44
N GLU A 252 -38.19 -31.74 -24.33
CA GLU A 252 -37.60 -33.07 -24.11
C GLU A 252 -38.67 -34.16 -24.11
N ALA A 253 -39.76 -33.99 -23.37
CA ALA A 253 -40.87 -34.96 -23.33
C ALA A 253 -41.58 -35.09 -24.70
N GLY A 254 -41.71 -34.00 -25.45
CA GLY A 254 -42.34 -34.00 -26.77
C GLY A 254 -41.50 -34.60 -27.88
N THR A 255 -40.18 -34.65 -27.71
CA THR A 255 -39.22 -35.13 -28.73
C THR A 255 -38.51 -36.42 -28.33
N GLN A 256 -38.75 -36.96 -27.12
CA GLN A 256 -38.09 -38.15 -26.59
C GLN A 256 -36.56 -38.03 -26.68
N ASP A 257 -36.02 -36.88 -26.26
CA ASP A 257 -34.59 -36.53 -26.28
C ASP A 257 -33.92 -36.50 -27.67
N ALA A 258 -34.68 -36.66 -28.76
CA ALA A 258 -34.15 -36.66 -30.12
C ALA A 258 -33.41 -35.35 -30.49
N VAL A 259 -33.79 -34.21 -29.90
CA VAL A 259 -33.08 -32.93 -30.08
C VAL A 259 -31.70 -32.94 -29.41
N ARG A 260 -31.56 -33.55 -28.22
CA ARG A 260 -30.26 -33.68 -27.54
C ARG A 260 -29.33 -34.58 -28.34
N VAL A 261 -29.86 -35.70 -28.87
CA VAL A 261 -29.13 -36.60 -29.77
C VAL A 261 -28.68 -35.84 -31.02
N LEU A 262 -29.57 -35.12 -31.70
CA LEU A 262 -29.22 -34.32 -32.87
C LEU A 262 -28.15 -33.26 -32.54
N ALA A 263 -28.28 -32.55 -31.42
CA ALA A 263 -27.33 -31.52 -31.01
C ALA A 263 -25.92 -32.10 -30.77
N ALA A 264 -25.83 -33.21 -30.04
CA ALA A 264 -24.56 -33.90 -29.79
C ALA A 264 -23.96 -34.46 -31.10
N GLU A 265 -24.76 -35.10 -31.96
CA GLU A 265 -24.33 -35.57 -33.29
C GLU A 265 -23.88 -34.40 -34.19
N ASN A 266 -24.53 -33.24 -34.10
CA ASN A 266 -24.16 -32.05 -34.87
C ASN A 266 -22.83 -31.46 -34.39
N ALA A 267 -22.59 -31.39 -33.08
CA ALA A 267 -21.31 -30.97 -32.52
C ALA A 267 -20.17 -31.93 -32.96
N ALA A 268 -20.37 -33.24 -32.80
CA ALA A 268 -19.40 -34.26 -33.19
C ALA A 268 -19.13 -34.29 -34.71
N SER A 269 -20.18 -34.24 -35.53
CA SER A 269 -20.04 -34.18 -36.99
C SER A 269 -19.40 -32.88 -37.48
N PHE A 270 -19.63 -31.76 -36.79
CA PHE A 270 -18.95 -30.50 -37.09
C PHE A 270 -17.46 -30.59 -36.76
N LEU A 271 -17.08 -31.20 -35.64
CA LEU A 271 -15.67 -31.51 -35.36
C LEU A 271 -15.08 -32.40 -36.45
N LYS A 272 -15.74 -33.50 -36.84
CA LYS A 272 -15.31 -34.37 -37.94
C LYS A 272 -15.12 -33.62 -39.25
N PHE A 273 -16.05 -32.70 -39.56
CA PHE A 273 -15.94 -31.81 -40.72
C PHE A 273 -14.71 -30.88 -40.63
N GLN A 274 -14.44 -30.29 -39.45
CA GLN A 274 -13.26 -29.45 -39.24
C GLN A 274 -11.95 -30.23 -39.28
N LEU A 275 -11.93 -31.51 -38.94
CA LEU A 275 -10.74 -32.36 -39.16
C LEU A 275 -10.38 -32.49 -40.65
N GLY A 276 -11.33 -32.30 -41.56
CA GLY A 276 -11.09 -32.17 -43.00
C GLY A 276 -10.70 -30.75 -43.47
N ASN A 277 -10.74 -29.75 -42.57
CA ASN A 277 -10.35 -28.38 -42.85
C ASN A 277 -8.85 -28.20 -42.60
N LYS A 278 -8.08 -28.11 -43.69
CA LYS A 278 -6.63 -27.93 -43.64
C LYS A 278 -6.20 -26.77 -42.73
N LYS A 279 -6.91 -25.63 -42.74
CA LYS A 279 -6.57 -24.50 -41.87
C LYS A 279 -6.75 -24.80 -40.39
N PHE A 280 -7.67 -25.69 -40.01
CA PHE A 280 -7.86 -26.11 -38.63
C PHE A 280 -6.80 -27.14 -38.23
N VAL A 281 -6.52 -28.12 -39.08
CA VAL A 281 -5.48 -29.15 -38.85
C VAL A 281 -4.08 -28.54 -38.78
N ASP A 282 -3.76 -27.60 -39.68
CA ASP A 282 -2.48 -26.88 -39.66
C ASP A 282 -2.33 -26.09 -38.36
N ARG A 283 -3.43 -25.59 -37.76
CA ARG A 283 -3.39 -24.84 -36.49
C ARG A 283 -3.24 -25.75 -35.28
N ILE A 284 -3.86 -26.92 -35.31
CA ILE A 284 -3.62 -27.98 -34.30
C ILE A 284 -2.13 -28.37 -34.36
N ARG A 285 -1.60 -28.64 -35.55
CA ARG A 285 -0.22 -29.14 -35.73
C ARG A 285 0.87 -28.08 -35.72
N SER A 286 0.55 -26.81 -35.88
CA SER A 286 1.54 -25.73 -35.77
C SER A 286 2.14 -25.61 -34.36
N SER A 287 1.62 -26.33 -33.35
CA SER A 287 2.32 -26.55 -32.08
C SER A 287 3.50 -27.54 -32.18
N LYS A 288 3.51 -28.47 -33.15
CA LYS A 288 4.63 -29.41 -33.39
C LYS A 288 5.87 -28.72 -33.96
N ALA A 289 5.71 -27.67 -34.76
CA ALA A 289 6.84 -26.88 -35.26
C ALA A 289 7.52 -26.03 -34.17
N ALA A 290 6.87 -25.85 -33.01
CA ALA A 290 7.46 -25.12 -31.88
C ALA A 290 8.12 -26.05 -30.84
N THR A 291 7.94 -27.38 -30.95
CA THR A 291 8.38 -28.34 -29.92
C THR A 291 9.37 -29.40 -30.41
N HIS A 292 9.56 -29.58 -31.72
CA HIS A 292 10.58 -30.49 -32.28
C HIS A 292 11.77 -29.81 -32.99
N ASP A 293 11.69 -28.52 -33.31
CA ASP A 293 12.81 -27.76 -33.91
C ASP A 293 13.69 -27.05 -32.85
N THR A 294 13.49 -27.32 -31.56
CA THR A 294 14.31 -26.76 -30.47
C THR A 294 15.63 -27.49 -30.20
N GLU A 295 15.94 -28.58 -30.93
CA GLU A 295 17.24 -29.26 -30.77
C GLU A 295 18.13 -29.28 -32.01
N GLU A 296 17.62 -29.10 -33.24
CA GLU A 296 18.50 -28.97 -34.41
C GLU A 296 17.95 -27.95 -35.41
N SER A 297 18.80 -27.02 -35.80
CA SER A 297 18.60 -25.93 -36.77
C SER A 297 17.90 -24.66 -36.27
N ILE A 298 18.73 -23.85 -35.61
CA ILE A 298 18.81 -22.41 -35.84
C ILE A 298 18.61 -22.13 -37.34
N GLU A 299 17.44 -21.62 -37.73
CA GLU A 299 17.28 -20.56 -38.75
C GLU A 299 15.85 -19.99 -38.73
N ALA A 300 15.78 -18.68 -38.52
CA ALA A 300 14.60 -17.94 -38.09
C ALA A 300 13.50 -17.77 -39.16
N SER A 301 12.24 -17.84 -38.71
CA SER A 301 11.15 -17.00 -39.22
C SER A 301 10.45 -16.33 -38.05
N SER A 302 10.93 -15.14 -37.74
CA SER A 302 10.55 -14.22 -36.68
C SER A 302 9.13 -13.65 -36.82
N THR A 303 8.36 -13.72 -35.74
CA THR A 303 7.69 -12.52 -35.24
C THR A 303 8.21 -12.28 -33.83
N THR A 304 9.43 -11.76 -33.76
CA THR A 304 9.98 -11.15 -32.55
C THR A 304 9.00 -10.06 -32.13
N LYS A 305 8.35 -10.20 -30.96
CA LYS A 305 7.60 -9.08 -30.39
C LYS A 305 8.57 -7.94 -30.23
N SER A 306 8.21 -6.75 -30.73
CA SER A 306 9.07 -5.58 -30.52
C SER A 306 9.17 -5.28 -29.02
N LEU A 307 10.23 -4.56 -28.62
CA LEU A 307 10.36 -4.10 -27.23
C LEU A 307 9.12 -3.31 -26.79
N GLU A 308 8.57 -2.49 -27.68
CA GLU A 308 7.33 -1.73 -27.46
C GLU A 308 6.12 -2.64 -27.19
N GLU A 309 5.97 -3.74 -27.94
CA GLU A 309 4.89 -4.72 -27.73
C GLU A 309 5.02 -5.46 -26.38
N LEU A 310 6.25 -5.76 -25.96
CA LEU A 310 6.53 -6.39 -24.67
C LEU A 310 6.27 -5.43 -23.50
N VAL A 311 6.70 -4.17 -23.61
CA VAL A 311 6.46 -3.14 -22.59
C VAL A 311 4.96 -2.85 -22.46
N LEU A 312 4.24 -2.66 -23.57
CA LEU A 312 2.79 -2.41 -23.54
C LEU A 312 2.02 -3.61 -22.97
N GLY A 313 2.36 -4.83 -23.40
CA GLY A 313 1.73 -6.05 -22.88
C GLY A 313 2.00 -6.27 -21.40
N GLY A 314 3.24 -6.00 -20.94
CA GLY A 314 3.60 -6.07 -19.53
C GLY A 314 2.89 -4.99 -18.70
N GLN A 315 2.78 -3.77 -19.20
CA GLN A 315 2.08 -2.67 -18.52
C GLN A 315 0.59 -2.99 -18.33
N ASP A 316 -0.07 -3.50 -19.38
CA ASP A 316 -1.47 -3.92 -19.28
C ASP A 316 -1.66 -5.07 -18.27
N PHE A 317 -0.76 -6.05 -18.27
CA PHE A 317 -0.82 -7.16 -17.31
C PHE A 317 -0.59 -6.71 -15.87
N ILE A 318 0.37 -5.81 -15.63
CA ILE A 318 0.65 -5.24 -14.30
C ILE A 318 -0.54 -4.40 -13.83
N ASP A 319 -1.13 -3.55 -14.68
CA ASP A 319 -2.34 -2.76 -14.34
C ASP A 319 -3.52 -3.67 -13.98
N GLU A 320 -3.75 -4.76 -14.72
CA GLU A 320 -4.79 -5.75 -14.39
C GLU A 320 -4.57 -6.38 -13.02
N ARG A 321 -3.33 -6.76 -12.68
CA ARG A 321 -2.99 -7.33 -11.37
C ARG A 321 -3.09 -6.32 -10.23
N LEU A 322 -2.71 -5.06 -10.45
CA LEU A 322 -2.90 -4.00 -9.48
C LEU A 322 -4.38 -3.73 -9.20
N ARG A 323 -5.26 -3.78 -10.21
CA ARG A 323 -6.73 -3.65 -10.04
C ARG A 323 -7.38 -4.85 -9.35
N GLU A 324 -6.75 -6.02 -9.43
CA GLU A 324 -7.16 -7.23 -8.71
C GLU A 324 -6.78 -7.13 -7.22
N LEU A 325 -5.53 -6.76 -6.94
CA LEU A 325 -4.92 -6.83 -5.60
C LEU A 325 -5.14 -5.58 -4.74
N SER A 326 -5.33 -4.40 -5.34
CA SER A 326 -5.73 -3.16 -4.64
C SER A 326 -7.12 -2.73 -5.11
N PRO A 327 -8.18 -3.00 -4.31
CA PRO A 327 -9.54 -2.55 -4.60
C PRO A 327 -9.64 -1.03 -4.83
N GLU A 328 -8.80 -0.25 -4.16
CA GLU A 328 -8.73 1.21 -4.26
C GLU A 328 -8.18 1.66 -5.61
N TYR A 329 -7.16 0.97 -6.14
CA TYR A 329 -6.56 1.24 -7.45
C TYR A 329 -7.56 1.05 -8.61
N ARG A 330 -8.56 0.17 -8.43
CA ARG A 330 -9.60 -0.13 -9.44
C ARG A 330 -10.38 1.10 -9.89
N LEU A 331 -10.57 2.07 -9.00
CA LEU A 331 -11.37 3.27 -9.24
C LEU A 331 -10.62 4.33 -10.06
N HIS A 332 -9.32 4.17 -10.26
CA HIS A 332 -8.46 5.15 -10.93
C HIS A 332 -8.29 4.86 -12.43
N PRO A 333 -8.06 5.90 -13.26
CA PRO A 333 -7.84 5.75 -14.69
C PRO A 333 -6.59 4.92 -15.00
N LYS A 334 -6.53 4.32 -16.21
CA LYS A 334 -5.33 3.63 -16.69
C LYS A 334 -4.12 4.57 -16.68
N GLY A 335 -3.00 4.10 -16.13
CA GLY A 335 -1.77 4.88 -16.00
C GLY A 335 -1.60 5.64 -14.68
N TYR A 336 -2.53 5.48 -13.73
CA TYR A 336 -2.35 5.96 -12.35
C TYR A 336 -1.17 5.25 -11.69
N GLN A 337 -0.26 5.99 -11.05
CA GLN A 337 0.94 5.41 -10.43
C GLN A 337 0.87 5.52 -8.92
N MET A 338 1.10 4.40 -8.22
CA MET A 338 1.28 4.44 -6.76
C MET A 338 2.72 4.84 -6.40
N PRO A 339 2.95 5.51 -5.26
CA PRO A 339 4.29 5.88 -4.85
C PRO A 339 5.10 4.65 -4.42
N LEU A 340 6.41 4.63 -4.69
CA LEU A 340 7.26 3.53 -4.23
C LEU A 340 7.68 3.67 -2.77
N PRO A 341 7.71 2.56 -2.01
CA PRO A 341 8.37 2.50 -0.73
C PRO A 341 9.90 2.60 -0.88
N SER A 342 10.58 3.17 0.11
CA SER A 342 12.05 3.19 0.16
C SER A 342 12.61 1.86 0.68
N ILE A 343 13.89 1.58 0.42
CA ILE A 343 14.59 0.40 0.95
C ILE A 343 15.90 0.79 1.63
N ILE A 344 16.26 0.10 2.71
CA ILE A 344 17.48 0.36 3.48
C ILE A 344 18.29 -0.92 3.63
N ALA A 345 19.60 -0.89 3.42
CA ALA A 345 20.44 -2.08 3.55
C ALA A 345 20.45 -2.58 5.00
N GLU A 346 20.29 -3.89 5.21
CA GLU A 346 20.32 -4.47 6.57
C GLU A 346 21.73 -4.51 7.16
N GLN A 347 22.75 -4.64 6.31
CA GLN A 347 24.15 -4.51 6.70
C GLN A 347 24.83 -3.43 5.84
N PRO A 348 25.48 -2.44 6.45
CA PRO A 348 26.25 -1.46 5.69
C PRO A 348 27.40 -2.18 4.97
N LYS A 349 27.57 -1.93 3.66
CA LYS A 349 28.72 -2.43 2.89
C LYS A 349 30.01 -1.99 3.60
N GLU A 350 30.99 -2.89 3.73
CA GLU A 350 32.31 -2.54 4.26
C GLU A 350 32.83 -1.31 3.51
N GLY A 351 33.07 -0.23 4.25
CA GLY A 351 33.45 1.08 3.71
C GLY A 351 32.41 2.18 3.92
N SER A 352 31.10 1.86 3.91
CA SER A 352 30.01 2.81 4.16
C SER A 352 29.80 3.04 5.66
N GLY A 353 30.40 4.08 6.23
CA GLY A 353 30.11 4.45 7.62
C GLY A 353 28.71 5.03 7.85
N ARG A 354 28.21 4.87 9.08
CA ARG A 354 26.96 5.41 9.65
C ARG A 354 25.71 5.27 8.75
N GLY A 355 24.93 4.21 9.03
CA GLY A 355 23.51 4.07 8.69
C GLY A 355 23.20 4.28 7.22
N SER A 356 23.07 3.21 6.43
CA SER A 356 22.69 3.34 5.02
C SER A 356 21.48 4.27 4.90
N GLU A 357 21.63 5.39 4.20
CA GLU A 357 20.48 6.25 3.91
C GLU A 357 19.42 5.40 3.18
N PRO A 358 18.11 5.59 3.47
CA PRO A 358 17.07 4.89 2.75
C PRO A 358 17.19 5.22 1.26
N ILE A 359 17.39 4.19 0.44
CA ILE A 359 17.40 4.29 -1.01
C ILE A 359 15.95 4.47 -1.46
N HIS A 360 15.69 5.57 -2.17
CA HIS A 360 14.34 6.00 -2.49
C HIS A 360 13.82 5.46 -3.83
N ASP A 361 14.69 4.81 -4.61
CA ASP A 361 14.36 4.20 -5.89
C ASP A 361 15.07 2.85 -6.04
N ILE A 362 14.28 1.78 -6.20
CA ILE A 362 14.80 0.41 -6.37
C ILE A 362 15.62 0.24 -7.65
N VAL A 363 15.43 1.10 -8.65
CA VAL A 363 16.22 1.12 -9.88
C VAL A 363 17.68 1.47 -9.58
N GLU A 364 17.94 2.36 -8.61
CA GLU A 364 19.29 2.75 -8.19
C GLU A 364 20.04 1.57 -7.56
N CYS A 365 19.34 0.73 -6.80
CA CYS A 365 19.93 -0.51 -6.28
C CYS A 365 20.30 -1.47 -7.40
N LEU A 366 19.38 -1.69 -8.36
CA LEU A 366 19.60 -2.60 -9.48
C LEU A 366 20.71 -2.15 -10.44
N GLN A 367 21.17 -0.90 -10.38
CA GLN A 367 22.36 -0.46 -11.14
C GLN A 367 23.65 -1.13 -10.64
N ASN A 368 23.71 -1.40 -9.33
CA ASN A 368 24.92 -1.90 -8.66
C ASN A 368 24.77 -3.34 -8.17
N GLU A 369 23.55 -3.81 -7.98
CA GLU A 369 23.22 -5.15 -7.50
C GLU A 369 22.52 -5.95 -8.59
N ASP A 370 22.89 -7.23 -8.72
CA ASP A 370 22.16 -8.17 -9.58
C ASP A 370 21.02 -8.83 -8.82
N HIS A 371 21.22 -9.11 -7.52
CA HIS A 371 20.25 -9.78 -6.67
C HIS A 371 19.95 -8.96 -5.40
N ILE A 372 18.66 -8.71 -5.16
CA ILE A 372 18.14 -7.93 -4.03
C ILE A 372 17.22 -8.83 -3.22
N TYR A 373 17.38 -8.86 -1.90
CA TYR A 373 16.48 -9.55 -0.98
C TYR A 373 15.77 -8.52 -0.08
N ILE A 374 14.44 -8.57 -0.01
CA ILE A 374 13.59 -7.65 0.76
C ILE A 374 12.77 -8.45 1.76
N ALA A 375 12.99 -8.22 3.05
CA ALA A 375 12.18 -8.77 4.13
C ALA A 375 10.98 -7.86 4.45
N LEU A 376 9.78 -8.42 4.46
CA LEU A 376 8.54 -7.74 4.89
C LEU A 376 8.07 -8.24 6.26
N ASP A 377 7.56 -7.32 7.07
CA ASP A 377 6.88 -7.65 8.32
C ASP A 377 5.54 -8.36 8.03
N LYS A 378 5.17 -9.35 8.85
CA LYS A 378 3.91 -10.10 8.74
C LYS A 378 2.67 -9.19 8.88
N SER A 379 2.82 -8.08 9.60
CA SER A 379 1.79 -7.04 9.78
C SER A 379 1.67 -6.07 8.59
N TYR A 380 2.53 -6.21 7.57
CA TYR A 380 2.51 -5.34 6.40
C TYR A 380 1.20 -5.54 5.60
N PRO A 381 0.33 -4.52 5.50
CA PRO A 381 -1.07 -4.70 5.11
C PRO A 381 -1.29 -4.91 3.60
N ASP A 382 -0.25 -4.78 2.78
CA ASP A 382 -0.38 -4.61 1.33
C ASP A 382 0.29 -5.77 0.54
N LYS A 383 -0.55 -6.51 -0.20
CA LYS A 383 -0.12 -7.59 -1.10
C LYS A 383 0.32 -7.11 -2.48
N SER A 384 0.07 -5.84 -2.82
CA SER A 384 0.36 -5.28 -4.14
C SER A 384 1.82 -4.83 -4.32
N VAL A 385 2.64 -4.77 -3.26
CA VAL A 385 4.04 -4.28 -3.30
C VAL A 385 4.88 -4.84 -4.47
N PRO A 386 4.91 -6.15 -4.76
CA PRO A 386 5.68 -6.69 -5.89
C PRO A 386 5.24 -6.10 -7.24
N TRP A 387 3.94 -5.82 -7.37
CA TRP A 387 3.34 -5.26 -8.58
C TRP A 387 3.51 -3.74 -8.65
N VAL A 388 3.55 -3.03 -7.52
CA VAL A 388 3.94 -1.61 -7.45
C VAL A 388 5.39 -1.44 -7.93
N ILE A 389 6.29 -2.32 -7.47
CA ILE A 389 7.67 -2.36 -7.93
C ILE A 389 7.73 -2.67 -9.43
N ALA A 390 6.96 -3.65 -9.91
CA ALA A 390 6.90 -3.98 -11.33
C ALA A 390 6.39 -2.81 -12.20
N ASP A 391 5.35 -2.08 -11.78
CA ASP A 391 4.83 -0.92 -12.53
C ASP A 391 5.87 0.22 -12.63
N HIS A 392 6.71 0.39 -11.61
CA HIS A 392 7.82 1.34 -11.67
C HIS A 392 8.94 0.88 -12.60
N LEU A 393 9.33 -0.39 -12.48
CA LEU A 393 10.43 -0.95 -13.25
C LEU A 393 10.13 -0.94 -14.74
N ILE A 394 8.93 -1.35 -15.16
CA ILE A 394 8.57 -1.39 -16.60
C ILE A 394 8.54 -0.01 -17.27
N ARG A 395 8.63 1.08 -16.49
CA ARG A 395 8.67 2.47 -16.96
C ARG A 395 10.05 3.10 -16.81
N SER A 396 11.03 2.32 -16.36
CA SER A 396 12.37 2.76 -16.01
C SER A 396 13.41 2.11 -16.91
N GLU A 397 14.60 2.71 -16.94
CA GLU A 397 15.75 2.25 -17.72
C GLU A 397 17.00 2.20 -16.84
N ILE A 398 17.90 1.25 -17.11
CA ILE A 398 19.24 1.19 -16.53
C ILE A 398 20.25 1.20 -17.66
N ASN A 399 21.23 2.11 -17.65
CA ASN A 399 22.25 2.22 -18.69
C ASN A 399 21.68 2.32 -20.14
N ASN A 400 20.56 3.05 -20.32
CA ASN A 400 19.78 3.15 -21.56
C ASN A 400 19.19 1.81 -22.06
N VAL A 401 18.99 0.86 -21.15
CA VAL A 401 18.36 -0.44 -21.40
C VAL A 401 17.02 -0.47 -20.69
N GLN A 402 15.95 -0.80 -21.42
CA GLN A 402 14.59 -0.86 -20.89
C GLN A 402 14.46 -2.04 -19.91
N LEU A 403 13.90 -1.80 -18.73
CA LEU A 403 13.64 -2.87 -17.78
C LEU A 403 12.33 -3.59 -18.12
N LEU A 404 12.34 -4.93 -18.00
CA LEU A 404 11.18 -5.80 -18.18
C LEU A 404 10.98 -6.65 -16.92
N PRO A 405 10.09 -6.23 -16.00
CA PRO A 405 9.83 -6.95 -14.77
C PRO A 405 8.87 -8.13 -14.99
N ILE A 406 9.12 -9.24 -14.31
CA ILE A 406 8.24 -10.41 -14.21
C ILE A 406 8.01 -10.70 -12.74
N VAL A 407 6.75 -10.71 -12.29
CA VAL A 407 6.41 -11.15 -10.93
C VAL A 407 6.05 -12.63 -10.96
N VAL A 408 6.69 -13.42 -10.09
CA VAL A 408 6.52 -14.87 -9.96
C VAL A 408 6.21 -15.20 -8.50
N ASP A 409 5.18 -16.00 -8.26
CA ASP A 409 4.94 -16.54 -6.93
C ASP A 409 5.97 -17.66 -6.66
N GLY A 410 6.74 -17.52 -5.57
CA GLY A 410 7.72 -18.55 -5.21
C GLY A 410 7.07 -19.91 -4.94
N ASP A 411 5.77 -19.94 -4.64
CA ASP A 411 5.03 -21.17 -4.49
C ASP A 411 4.70 -21.89 -5.82
N ASP A 412 4.72 -21.17 -6.92
CA ASP A 412 4.45 -21.72 -8.25
C ASP A 412 5.69 -22.34 -8.89
N ILE A 413 6.90 -21.97 -8.45
CA ILE A 413 8.16 -22.54 -8.94
C ILE A 413 8.45 -23.87 -8.23
N LYS A 414 8.30 -24.98 -8.98
CA LYS A 414 8.48 -26.33 -8.47
C LYS A 414 9.03 -27.30 -9.52
N PRO A 415 9.97 -28.17 -9.12
CA PRO A 415 10.51 -29.17 -10.04
C PRO A 415 9.44 -30.20 -10.42
N PRO A 416 9.52 -30.81 -11.62
CA PRO A 416 10.49 -30.56 -12.68
C PRO A 416 9.96 -29.69 -13.83
N HIS A 417 8.72 -29.20 -13.77
CA HIS A 417 8.00 -28.63 -14.93
C HIS A 417 7.56 -27.17 -14.78
N TYR A 418 7.70 -26.56 -13.61
CA TYR A 418 7.27 -25.18 -13.38
C TYR A 418 8.51 -24.31 -13.07
N SER A 419 9.18 -23.90 -14.16
CA SER A 419 10.39 -23.07 -14.17
C SER A 419 10.05 -21.59 -14.45
N ILE A 420 11.02 -20.69 -14.37
CA ILE A 420 10.81 -19.25 -14.60
C ILE A 420 10.34 -18.98 -16.05
N GLU A 421 10.87 -19.74 -17.01
CA GLU A 421 10.52 -19.64 -18.43
C GLU A 421 9.11 -20.12 -18.72
N VAL A 422 8.57 -21.03 -17.90
CA VAL A 422 7.17 -21.46 -17.99
C VAL A 422 6.24 -20.39 -17.42
N ALA A 423 6.68 -19.66 -16.39
CA ALA A 423 5.91 -18.57 -15.79
C ALA A 423 5.83 -17.34 -16.71
N ALA A 424 6.86 -17.08 -17.54
CA ALA A 424 6.90 -15.93 -18.44
C ALA A 424 7.60 -16.21 -19.79
N PRO A 425 7.01 -17.06 -20.65
CA PRO A 425 7.66 -17.55 -21.87
C PRO A 425 7.93 -16.45 -22.91
N ASP A 426 7.13 -15.39 -22.93
CA ASP A 426 7.23 -14.31 -23.92
C ASP A 426 8.42 -13.36 -23.70
N VAL A 427 8.99 -13.33 -22.49
CA VAL A 427 10.02 -12.33 -22.11
C VAL A 427 11.43 -12.78 -22.49
N PHE A 428 11.66 -14.09 -22.57
CA PHE A 428 12.97 -14.67 -22.88
C PHE A 428 13.18 -14.94 -24.38
N VAL A 429 12.19 -14.64 -25.23
CA VAL A 429 12.22 -14.87 -26.68
C VAL A 429 12.63 -13.60 -27.42
N GLY A 430 13.55 -13.73 -28.40
CA GLY A 430 14.00 -12.61 -29.26
C GLY A 430 15.33 -11.98 -28.88
N ASP A 431 15.70 -10.92 -29.60
CA ASP A 431 16.93 -10.16 -29.35
C ASP A 431 16.89 -9.54 -27.94
N GLN A 432 17.96 -9.75 -27.18
CA GLN A 432 18.13 -9.24 -25.82
C GLN A 432 18.83 -7.86 -25.82
N GLU A 433 19.24 -7.36 -26.99
CA GLU A 433 19.78 -6.00 -27.12
C GLU A 433 18.75 -4.95 -26.65
N ASN A 434 19.19 -4.04 -25.79
CA ASN A 434 18.40 -2.93 -25.22
C ASN A 434 17.25 -3.32 -24.27
N ARG A 435 17.23 -4.54 -23.71
CA ARG A 435 16.34 -4.88 -22.58
C ARG A 435 17.05 -5.61 -21.43
N GLN A 436 16.62 -5.36 -20.20
CA GLN A 436 17.10 -6.00 -18.98
C GLN A 436 15.92 -6.66 -18.27
N VAL A 437 15.94 -7.99 -18.18
CA VAL A 437 14.91 -8.75 -17.47
C VAL A 437 15.13 -8.63 -15.97
N VAL A 438 14.07 -8.37 -15.22
CA VAL A 438 14.06 -8.32 -13.76
C VAL A 438 13.01 -9.30 -13.24
N ILE A 439 13.41 -10.30 -12.46
CA ILE A 439 12.50 -11.32 -11.92
C ILE A 439 12.22 -11.00 -10.45
N ILE A 440 10.95 -10.82 -10.12
CA ILE A 440 10.47 -10.49 -8.77
C ILE A 440 9.77 -11.72 -8.19
N PHE A 441 10.35 -12.33 -7.18
CA PHE A 441 9.70 -13.40 -6.42
C PHE A 441 8.84 -12.82 -5.30
N ASP A 442 7.53 -13.08 -5.33
CA ASP A 442 6.63 -12.81 -4.20
C ASP A 442 6.48 -14.08 -3.37
N GLY A 443 7.07 -14.08 -2.16
CA GLY A 443 7.15 -15.24 -1.28
C GLY A 443 8.23 -16.25 -1.67
N LEU A 444 8.79 -16.95 -0.68
CA LEU A 444 9.77 -18.01 -0.88
C LEU A 444 9.44 -19.25 -0.02
N PRO A 445 9.43 -20.47 -0.59
CA PRO A 445 9.15 -21.70 0.15
C PRO A 445 10.39 -22.19 0.92
N LEU A 446 10.96 -21.33 1.79
CA LEU A 446 12.21 -21.58 2.53
C LEU A 446 12.13 -22.79 3.48
N SER A 447 10.92 -23.22 3.86
CA SER A 447 10.70 -24.42 4.67
C SER A 447 11.01 -25.74 3.93
N SER A 448 11.09 -25.72 2.59
CA SER A 448 11.26 -26.92 1.76
C SER A 448 12.59 -26.92 1.00
N LYS A 449 13.60 -27.62 1.53
CA LYS A 449 14.95 -27.74 0.95
C LYS A 449 14.98 -28.10 -0.54
N THR A 450 14.10 -29.00 -0.99
CA THR A 450 14.02 -29.41 -2.41
C THR A 450 13.55 -28.27 -3.31
N ARG A 451 12.64 -27.43 -2.82
CA ARG A 451 12.08 -26.30 -3.58
C ARG A 451 13.03 -25.11 -3.57
N THR A 452 13.63 -24.81 -2.41
CA THR A 452 14.71 -23.83 -2.29
C THR A 452 15.86 -24.16 -3.23
N LYS A 453 16.31 -25.42 -3.27
CA LYS A 453 17.36 -25.86 -4.20
C LYS A 453 16.97 -25.66 -5.66
N PHE A 454 15.73 -25.98 -6.03
CA PHE A 454 15.26 -25.77 -7.39
C PHE A 454 15.22 -24.29 -7.77
N ILE A 455 14.79 -23.40 -6.87
CA ILE A 455 14.84 -21.94 -7.09
C ILE A 455 16.29 -21.47 -7.25
N LEU A 456 17.24 -21.97 -6.45
CA LEU A 456 18.67 -21.67 -6.63
C LEU A 456 19.17 -22.10 -8.02
N ASP A 457 18.84 -23.32 -8.44
CA ASP A 457 19.21 -23.83 -9.77
C ASP A 457 18.62 -22.97 -10.90
N GLN A 458 17.42 -22.42 -10.70
CA GLN A 458 16.77 -21.49 -11.65
C GLN A 458 17.47 -20.13 -11.69
N VAL A 459 17.83 -19.55 -10.54
CA VAL A 459 18.59 -18.29 -10.48
C VAL A 459 19.93 -18.42 -11.22
N HIS A 460 20.65 -19.54 -11.00
CA HIS A 460 21.92 -19.81 -11.68
C HIS A 460 21.78 -20.04 -13.20
N GLN A 461 20.61 -20.45 -13.69
CA GLN A 461 20.37 -20.63 -15.13
C GLN A 461 20.15 -19.29 -15.86
N HIS A 462 19.89 -18.21 -15.13
CA HIS A 462 19.52 -16.89 -15.67
C HIS A 462 20.50 -15.80 -15.20
N GLU A 463 21.81 -16.01 -15.40
CA GLU A 463 22.86 -15.09 -14.92
C GLU A 463 22.77 -13.66 -15.51
N ASN A 464 22.09 -13.48 -16.65
CA ASN A 464 21.88 -12.17 -17.28
C ASN A 464 20.63 -11.43 -16.77
N ALA A 465 19.80 -12.06 -15.94
CA ALA A 465 18.63 -11.45 -15.33
C ALA A 465 18.98 -10.87 -13.95
N LYS A 466 18.29 -9.80 -13.56
CA LYS A 466 18.35 -9.29 -12.20
C LYS A 466 17.21 -9.88 -11.38
N PHE A 467 17.41 -10.08 -10.09
CA PHE A 467 16.44 -10.73 -9.20
C PHE A 467 16.09 -9.86 -8.00
N ILE A 468 14.80 -9.82 -7.66
CA ILE A 468 14.26 -9.24 -6.44
C ILE A 468 13.49 -10.33 -5.71
N PHE A 469 13.87 -10.63 -4.48
CA PHE A 469 13.20 -11.60 -3.63
C PHE A 469 12.43 -10.87 -2.54
N ILE A 470 11.11 -11.02 -2.49
CA ILE A 470 10.25 -10.41 -1.47
C ILE A 470 9.75 -11.52 -0.55
N ASP A 471 10.23 -11.56 0.69
CA ASP A 471 9.82 -12.57 1.66
C ASP A 471 8.83 -12.00 2.67
N ARG A 472 7.78 -12.78 2.95
CA ARG A 472 6.70 -12.49 3.92
C ARG A 472 6.59 -13.58 5.00
N THR A 473 7.42 -14.62 4.94
CA THR A 473 7.26 -15.85 5.72
C THR A 473 7.98 -15.79 7.08
N GLU A 474 7.46 -16.50 8.09
CA GLU A 474 8.12 -16.75 9.41
C GLU A 474 9.31 -17.73 9.29
N ALA A 475 10.07 -17.69 8.19
CA ALA A 475 11.26 -18.51 8.08
C ALA A 475 12.27 -18.06 9.16
N ASN A 476 12.90 -19.02 9.83
CA ASN A 476 13.93 -18.74 10.83
C ASN A 476 15.02 -17.85 10.19
N PHE A 477 15.42 -16.75 10.83
CA PHE A 477 16.41 -15.77 10.33
C PHE A 477 17.64 -16.42 9.69
N PHE A 478 18.05 -17.58 10.22
CA PHE A 478 19.12 -18.40 9.67
C PHE A 478 18.87 -18.89 8.23
N MET A 479 17.66 -19.35 7.90
CA MET A 479 17.29 -19.85 6.57
C MET A 479 17.21 -18.71 5.54
N GLN A 480 16.78 -17.53 5.97
CA GLN A 480 16.75 -16.32 5.15
C GLN A 480 18.19 -15.89 4.81
N SER A 481 19.06 -15.84 5.81
CA SER A 481 20.49 -15.53 5.63
C SER A 481 21.21 -16.57 4.77
N GLU A 482 20.92 -17.87 4.93
CA GLU A 482 21.49 -18.95 4.13
C GLU A 482 21.07 -18.83 2.65
N PHE A 483 19.79 -18.57 2.38
CA PHE A 483 19.30 -18.37 1.02
C PHE A 483 19.89 -17.12 0.37
N ALA A 484 19.84 -15.97 1.05
CA ALA A 484 20.38 -14.72 0.54
C ALA A 484 21.88 -14.84 0.21
N SER A 485 22.64 -15.52 1.07
CA SER A 485 24.06 -15.84 0.83
C SER A 485 24.26 -16.76 -0.38
N ALA A 486 23.43 -17.79 -0.53
CA ALA A 486 23.52 -18.74 -1.64
C ALA A 486 23.26 -18.09 -3.02
N VAL A 487 22.37 -17.10 -3.09
CA VAL A 487 22.15 -16.31 -4.30
C VAL A 487 23.04 -15.07 -4.38
N SER A 488 23.91 -14.80 -3.41
CA SER A 488 24.68 -13.53 -3.34
C SER A 488 23.79 -12.28 -3.40
N ALA A 489 22.62 -12.32 -2.76
CA ALA A 489 21.70 -11.19 -2.70
C ALA A 489 22.04 -10.23 -1.57
N SER A 490 22.06 -8.94 -1.89
CA SER A 490 22.16 -7.88 -0.90
C SER A 490 20.82 -7.75 -0.16
N ALA A 491 20.86 -7.82 1.17
CA ALA A 491 19.68 -7.78 2.02
C ALA A 491 19.26 -6.34 2.33
N TYR A 492 17.98 -6.05 2.09
CA TYR A 492 17.34 -4.77 2.35
C TYR A 492 16.05 -4.96 3.15
N ARG A 493 15.70 -3.91 3.89
CA ARG A 493 14.42 -3.79 4.60
C ARG A 493 13.55 -2.75 3.91
N LEU A 494 12.28 -3.05 3.71
CA LEU A 494 11.30 -2.11 3.18
C LEU A 494 10.99 -1.02 4.22
N CYS A 495 10.92 0.24 3.78
CA CYS A 495 10.62 1.42 4.59
C CYS A 495 9.31 2.08 4.14
N GLU A 496 8.87 3.09 4.89
CA GLU A 496 7.77 3.96 4.46
C GLU A 496 8.05 4.63 3.11
N VAL A 497 6.98 5.01 2.40
CA VAL A 497 7.05 5.89 1.23
C VAL A 497 7.73 7.19 1.66
N SER A 498 8.80 7.58 0.96
CA SER A 498 9.56 8.78 1.31
C SER A 498 8.80 10.06 0.96
N PHE A 499 9.21 11.17 1.58
CA PHE A 499 8.69 12.49 1.25
C PHE A 499 8.81 12.83 -0.23
N SER A 500 9.95 12.51 -0.86
CA SER A 500 10.16 12.77 -2.29
C SER A 500 9.23 11.95 -3.17
N GLN A 501 9.00 10.67 -2.83
CA GLN A 501 8.05 9.81 -3.53
C GLN A 501 6.60 10.30 -3.35
N MET A 502 6.22 10.75 -2.14
CA MET A 502 4.91 11.37 -1.91
C MET A 502 4.73 12.65 -2.75
N ALA A 503 5.73 13.52 -2.80
CA ALA A 503 5.67 14.76 -3.57
C ALA A 503 5.53 14.46 -5.06
N TYR A 504 6.35 13.55 -5.59
CA TYR A 504 6.28 13.14 -6.99
C TYR A 504 4.92 12.53 -7.35
N PHE A 505 4.39 11.65 -6.49
CA PHE A 505 3.07 11.05 -6.64
C PHE A 505 1.97 12.12 -6.73
N VAL A 506 1.96 13.08 -5.81
CA VAL A 506 0.97 14.16 -5.81
C VAL A 506 1.12 15.04 -7.05
N GLN A 507 2.35 15.39 -7.41
CA GLN A 507 2.64 16.23 -8.56
C GLN A 507 2.09 15.62 -9.86
N ARG A 508 2.37 14.34 -10.09
CA ARG A 508 2.08 13.64 -11.33
C ARG A 508 0.61 13.26 -11.48
N ASN A 509 -0.02 12.72 -10.43
CA ASN A 509 -1.39 12.23 -10.52
C ASN A 509 -2.46 13.33 -10.38
N PHE A 510 -2.08 14.51 -9.87
CA PHE A 510 -3.04 15.58 -9.54
C PHE A 510 -2.74 16.92 -10.21
N GLU A 511 -1.83 16.95 -11.19
CA GLU A 511 -1.54 18.12 -12.04
C GLU A 511 -1.11 19.37 -11.22
N MET A 512 -0.37 19.15 -10.13
CA MET A 512 0.12 20.21 -9.25
C MET A 512 1.54 20.64 -9.65
N ASN A 513 1.93 21.87 -9.32
CA ASN A 513 3.34 22.27 -9.46
C ASN A 513 4.20 21.67 -8.33
N GLY A 514 5.52 21.60 -8.53
CA GLY A 514 6.44 20.94 -7.59
C GLY A 514 6.35 21.48 -6.15
N THR A 515 6.11 22.78 -5.99
CA THR A 515 5.98 23.40 -4.65
C THR A 515 4.65 23.05 -3.99
N GLU A 516 3.55 23.03 -4.74
CA GLU A 516 2.23 22.59 -4.24
C GLU A 516 2.24 21.12 -3.84
N SER A 517 2.89 20.27 -4.63
CA SER A 517 3.00 18.83 -4.33
C SER A 517 3.84 18.54 -3.08
N GLU A 518 4.92 19.30 -2.85
CA GLU A 518 5.73 19.19 -1.62
C GLU A 518 4.92 19.56 -0.37
N VAL A 519 4.04 20.56 -0.46
CA VAL A 519 3.15 20.96 0.65
C VAL A 519 2.18 19.84 1.00
N VAL A 520 1.51 19.27 -0.01
CA VAL A 520 0.56 18.17 0.20
C VAL A 520 1.28 16.92 0.71
N ALA A 521 2.44 16.60 0.15
CA ALA A 521 3.29 15.51 0.64
C ALA A 521 3.75 15.72 2.09
N LYS A 522 4.08 16.96 2.47
CA LYS A 522 4.43 17.30 3.86
C LYS A 522 3.23 17.08 4.78
N ARG A 523 2.05 17.58 4.41
CA ARG A 523 0.80 17.38 5.18
C ARG A 523 0.46 15.90 5.32
N LEU A 524 0.57 15.12 4.24
CA LEU A 524 0.34 13.68 4.26
C LEU A 524 1.35 12.97 5.17
N ARG A 525 2.64 13.27 5.02
CA ARG A 525 3.70 12.70 5.86
C ARG A 525 3.55 13.08 7.34
N ASP A 526 3.26 14.34 7.63
CA ASP A 526 3.06 14.81 9.01
C ASP A 526 1.80 14.16 9.61
N THR A 527 0.76 13.93 8.78
CA THR A 527 -0.42 13.15 9.18
C THR A 527 -0.05 11.71 9.50
N PHE A 528 0.66 11.00 8.61
CA PHE A 528 1.11 9.62 8.84
C PHE A 528 1.98 9.51 10.10
N ARG A 529 2.97 10.40 10.27
CA ARG A 529 3.85 10.43 11.44
C ARG A 529 3.11 10.70 12.75
N LYS A 530 2.20 11.68 12.75
CA LYS A 530 1.40 12.01 13.93
C LYS A 530 0.51 10.86 14.38
N PHE A 531 0.14 9.97 13.46
CA PHE A 531 -0.63 8.76 13.73
C PHE A 531 0.19 7.49 13.87
N HIS A 532 1.53 7.59 13.89
CA HIS A 532 2.42 6.43 13.94
C HIS A 532 2.14 5.40 12.82
N LEU A 533 1.69 5.89 11.65
CA LEU A 533 1.47 5.09 10.46
C LEU A 533 2.71 5.14 9.58
N ASN A 534 3.17 3.97 9.14
CA ASN A 534 4.11 3.90 8.01
C ASN A 534 3.34 4.20 6.73
N ALA A 535 3.79 5.17 5.94
CA ALA A 535 3.12 5.48 4.69
C ALA A 535 3.32 4.33 3.69
N HIS A 536 2.22 3.66 3.31
CA HIS A 536 2.23 2.52 2.38
C HIS A 536 1.56 2.87 1.05
N PRO A 537 1.99 2.29 -0.09
CA PRO A 537 1.45 2.59 -1.43
C PRO A 537 -0.09 2.48 -1.53
N ALA A 538 -0.68 1.43 -0.96
CA ALA A 538 -2.13 1.23 -0.97
C ALA A 538 -2.93 2.38 -0.34
N TYR A 539 -2.40 3.06 0.69
CA TYR A 539 -3.07 4.19 1.32
C TYR A 539 -3.24 5.38 0.37
N PHE A 540 -2.36 5.52 -0.62
CA PHE A 540 -2.43 6.57 -1.63
C PHE A 540 -3.39 6.24 -2.77
N ALA A 541 -3.65 4.94 -3.02
CA ALA A 541 -4.68 4.53 -3.97
C ALA A 541 -6.10 4.85 -3.47
N GLY A 542 -6.31 4.88 -2.15
CA GLY A 542 -7.61 5.18 -1.54
C GLY A 542 -8.01 6.65 -1.49
N ILE A 543 -7.19 7.60 -1.98
CA ILE A 543 -7.44 9.04 -1.84
C ILE A 543 -8.10 9.61 -3.10
N PRO A 544 -9.39 10.02 -3.08
CA PRO A 544 -10.05 10.67 -4.22
C PRO A 544 -9.39 12.00 -4.61
N LYS A 545 -9.44 12.37 -5.90
CA LYS A 545 -8.95 13.68 -6.41
C LYS A 545 -9.66 14.87 -5.74
N GLU A 546 -10.95 14.71 -5.43
CA GLU A 546 -11.76 15.67 -4.71
C GLU A 546 -11.34 15.78 -3.23
N THR A 547 -10.96 14.66 -2.60
CA THR A 547 -10.45 14.62 -1.21
C THR A 547 -9.05 15.21 -1.10
N LEU A 548 -8.19 15.04 -2.13
CA LEU A 548 -6.88 15.71 -2.19
C LEU A 548 -7.02 17.22 -2.45
N SER A 549 -8.01 17.62 -3.27
CA SER A 549 -8.36 19.02 -3.48
C SER A 549 -8.99 19.63 -2.22
N ALA A 550 -9.78 18.85 -1.48
CA ALA A 550 -10.23 19.20 -0.14
C ALA A 550 -9.06 19.21 0.86
N LEU A 551 -8.02 18.37 0.76
CA LEU A 551 -6.79 18.50 1.58
C LEU A 551 -6.04 19.81 1.32
N ILE A 552 -6.13 20.33 0.10
CA ILE A 552 -5.55 21.63 -0.27
C ILE A 552 -6.40 22.78 0.28
N GLN A 553 -7.73 22.67 0.21
CA GLN A 553 -8.69 23.73 0.56
C GLN A 553 -9.20 23.69 2.01
N ALA A 554 -9.24 22.51 2.62
CA ALA A 554 -9.70 22.29 3.98
C ALA A 554 -8.62 22.77 4.93
N ASN A 555 -9.04 23.65 5.82
CA ASN A 555 -8.23 24.05 6.96
C ASN A 555 -8.33 23.02 8.11
N ARG A 556 -9.10 21.91 7.94
CA ARG A 556 -9.50 21.00 9.03
C ARG A 556 -9.12 19.52 8.78
N ARG A 557 -8.28 19.00 9.69
CA ARG A 557 -7.97 17.59 10.04
C ARG A 557 -9.17 16.63 9.94
N THR A 558 -10.18 17.00 10.71
CA THR A 558 -11.33 16.17 11.09
C THR A 558 -12.29 15.90 9.95
N GLU A 559 -12.45 16.84 9.02
CA GLU A 559 -13.30 16.66 7.82
C GLU A 559 -12.74 15.55 6.92
N LEU A 560 -11.41 15.45 6.81
CA LEU A 560 -10.74 14.41 6.03
C LEU A 560 -10.86 13.04 6.68
N MET A 561 -10.77 12.98 8.01
CA MET A 561 -10.98 11.73 8.76
C MET A 561 -12.42 11.29 8.68
N GLN A 562 -13.36 12.23 8.79
CA GLN A 562 -14.77 11.93 8.64
C GLN A 562 -15.05 11.34 7.27
N LEU A 563 -14.51 11.92 6.20
CA LEU A 563 -14.65 11.38 4.84
C LEU A 563 -14.01 9.99 4.70
N GLY A 564 -12.84 9.77 5.30
CA GLY A 564 -12.17 8.47 5.32
C GLY A 564 -13.01 7.40 6.03
N VAL A 565 -13.41 7.66 7.28
CA VAL A 565 -14.22 6.75 8.10
C VAL A 565 -15.60 6.52 7.47
N ASP A 566 -16.25 7.57 6.96
CA ASP A 566 -17.51 7.43 6.23
C ASP A 566 -17.32 6.62 4.95
N GLY A 567 -16.22 6.79 4.23
CA GLY A 567 -15.86 5.94 3.09
C GLY A 567 -15.78 4.47 3.49
N PHE A 568 -14.94 4.14 4.47
CA PHE A 568 -14.78 2.77 4.98
C PHE A 568 -16.10 2.14 5.43
N LEU A 569 -16.91 2.86 6.21
CA LEU A 569 -18.19 2.34 6.69
C LEU A 569 -19.26 2.25 5.58
N THR A 570 -19.17 3.08 4.53
CA THR A 570 -20.07 2.96 3.36
C THR A 570 -19.82 1.65 2.63
N PHE A 571 -18.55 1.22 2.50
CA PHE A 571 -18.22 -0.07 1.90
C PHE A 571 -18.64 -1.25 2.77
N LEU A 572 -18.56 -1.11 4.09
CA LEU A 572 -19.02 -2.13 5.02
C LEU A 572 -20.55 -2.34 4.93
N VAL A 573 -21.33 -1.26 4.82
CA VAL A 573 -22.78 -1.32 4.56
C VAL A 573 -23.10 -1.92 3.19
N ALA A 574 -22.32 -1.60 2.15
CA ALA A 574 -22.50 -2.16 0.81
C ALA A 574 -22.15 -3.66 0.73
N GLY A 575 -21.28 -4.14 1.63
CA GLY A 575 -20.87 -5.54 1.74
C GLY A 575 -21.80 -6.40 2.61
N ASP A 576 -22.56 -5.80 3.53
CA ASP A 576 -23.45 -6.49 4.48
C ASP A 576 -24.58 -7.26 3.76
N GLN A 577 -24.66 -8.57 4.06
CA GLN A 577 -25.61 -9.53 3.47
C GLN A 577 -26.70 -9.97 4.46
N ALA A 578 -26.78 -9.34 5.64
CA ALA A 578 -27.77 -9.64 6.63
C ALA A 578 -29.16 -9.16 6.18
N LYS A 579 -30.19 -9.89 6.62
CA LYS A 579 -31.61 -9.57 6.36
C LYS A 579 -32.01 -8.16 6.82
N ILE A 580 -31.33 -7.63 7.82
CA ILE A 580 -31.44 -6.24 8.27
C ILE A 580 -30.06 -5.60 8.18
N THR A 581 -29.89 -4.73 7.19
CA THR A 581 -28.67 -3.96 6.98
C THR A 581 -28.73 -2.67 7.78
N LEU A 582 -27.89 -2.55 8.79
CA LEU A 582 -27.79 -1.31 9.56
C LEU A 582 -27.03 -0.24 8.77
N SER A 583 -27.55 0.98 8.79
CA SER A 583 -26.97 2.11 8.05
C SER A 583 -25.56 2.45 8.54
N ARG A 584 -24.81 3.18 7.69
CA ARG A 584 -23.48 3.71 8.02
C ARG A 584 -23.45 4.43 9.36
N THR A 585 -24.43 5.29 9.59
CA THR A 585 -24.57 6.07 10.83
C THR A 585 -24.79 5.17 12.04
N THR A 586 -25.54 4.08 11.88
CA THR A 586 -25.82 3.14 12.97
C THR A 586 -24.59 2.29 13.30
N ARG A 587 -23.84 1.85 12.30
CA ARG A 587 -22.57 1.13 12.47
C ARG A 587 -21.49 2.00 13.08
N SER A 588 -21.37 3.25 12.62
CA SER A 588 -20.52 4.27 13.25
C SER A 588 -20.91 4.43 14.72
N LYS A 589 -22.21 4.56 15.02
CA LYS A 589 -22.71 4.67 16.40
C LYS A 589 -22.33 3.46 17.26
N PHE A 590 -22.45 2.23 16.74
CA PHE A 590 -21.99 1.03 17.44
C PHE A 590 -20.49 1.11 17.76
N LEU A 591 -19.64 1.40 16.77
CA LEU A 591 -18.21 1.51 16.98
C LEU A 591 -17.85 2.63 17.97
N ARG A 592 -18.54 3.78 17.93
CA ARG A 592 -18.36 4.86 18.91
C ARG A 592 -18.68 4.42 20.33
N GLN A 593 -19.74 3.65 20.53
CA GLN A 593 -20.08 3.11 21.84
C GLN A 593 -19.04 2.07 22.30
N LEU A 594 -18.60 1.20 21.38
CA LEU A 594 -17.57 0.21 21.67
C LEU A 594 -16.24 0.87 22.10
N VAL A 595 -15.76 1.88 21.37
CA VAL A 595 -14.50 2.56 21.74
C VAL A 595 -14.62 3.31 23.06
N VAL A 596 -15.80 3.79 23.45
CA VAL A 596 -16.04 4.34 24.79
C VAL A 596 -15.92 3.26 25.87
N GLU A 597 -16.49 2.07 25.66
CA GLU A 597 -16.33 0.96 26.61
C GLU A 597 -14.86 0.55 26.76
N LEU A 598 -14.13 0.46 25.65
CA LEU A 598 -12.72 0.10 25.63
C LEU A 598 -11.83 1.16 26.31
N ASN A 599 -12.02 2.42 25.96
CA ASN A 599 -11.09 3.49 26.34
C ASN A 599 -11.50 4.26 27.59
N VAL A 600 -12.79 4.51 27.80
CA VAL A 600 -13.29 5.27 28.96
C VAL A 600 -13.59 4.34 30.13
N ASN A 601 -14.37 3.28 29.89
CA ASN A 601 -14.76 2.34 30.94
C ASN A 601 -13.70 1.26 31.20
N LYS A 602 -12.62 1.24 30.39
CA LYS A 602 -11.49 0.29 30.47
C LYS A 602 -11.96 -1.18 30.46
N ARG A 603 -13.09 -1.46 29.80
CA ARG A 603 -13.63 -2.81 29.66
C ARG A 603 -12.89 -3.53 28.54
N SER A 604 -12.51 -4.79 28.75
CA SER A 604 -12.02 -5.67 27.68
C SER A 604 -13.12 -6.63 27.27
N PHE A 605 -13.17 -6.98 25.99
CA PHE A 605 -14.10 -7.98 25.47
C PHE A 605 -13.32 -9.09 24.78
N ASN A 606 -13.57 -10.34 25.17
CA ASN A 606 -13.32 -11.48 24.30
C ASN A 606 -14.42 -11.62 23.24
N GLU A 607 -14.28 -12.60 22.33
CA GLU A 607 -15.24 -12.78 21.24
C GLU A 607 -16.68 -13.00 21.75
N ALA A 608 -16.87 -13.81 22.80
CA ALA A 608 -18.19 -14.10 23.36
C ALA A 608 -18.81 -12.88 24.06
N GLU A 609 -18.02 -12.13 24.82
CA GLU A 609 -18.46 -10.90 25.50
C GLU A 609 -18.83 -9.80 24.49
N LEU A 610 -18.10 -9.70 23.37
CA LEU A 610 -18.41 -8.74 22.32
C LEU A 610 -19.72 -9.10 21.60
N VAL A 611 -19.97 -10.40 21.40
CA VAL A 611 -21.25 -10.92 20.86
C VAL A 611 -22.41 -10.58 21.79
N GLU A 612 -22.24 -10.74 23.11
CA GLU A 612 -23.25 -10.37 24.09
C GLU A 612 -23.50 -8.86 24.11
N TYR A 613 -22.44 -8.04 24.12
CA TYR A 613 -22.55 -6.59 24.02
C TYR A 613 -23.28 -6.14 22.75
N THR A 614 -23.01 -6.80 21.62
CA THR A 614 -23.69 -6.53 20.36
C THR A 614 -25.16 -6.96 20.40
N ALA A 615 -25.49 -8.03 21.13
CA ALA A 615 -26.87 -8.44 21.37
C ALA A 615 -27.64 -7.41 22.22
N GLU A 616 -27.01 -6.85 23.26
CA GLU A 616 -27.59 -5.78 24.07
C GLU A 616 -27.82 -4.51 23.24
N PHE A 617 -26.85 -4.12 22.39
CA PHE A 617 -26.99 -3.01 21.46
C PHE A 617 -28.17 -3.22 20.50
N ALA A 618 -28.26 -4.42 19.91
CA ALA A 618 -29.36 -4.76 19.00
C ALA A 618 -30.72 -4.71 19.71
N ALA A 619 -30.83 -5.28 20.91
CA ALA A 619 -32.05 -5.28 21.70
C ALA A 619 -32.48 -3.87 22.13
N HIS A 620 -31.54 -2.99 22.48
CA HIS A 620 -31.84 -1.62 22.89
C HIS A 620 -32.55 -0.80 21.80
N TYR A 621 -32.25 -1.08 20.53
CA TYR A 621 -32.83 -0.39 19.38
C TYR A 621 -33.82 -1.26 18.58
N ASP A 622 -34.20 -2.43 19.10
CA ASP A 622 -35.06 -3.42 18.42
C ASP A 622 -34.55 -3.83 17.02
N PHE A 623 -33.23 -3.95 16.86
CA PHE A 623 -32.62 -4.44 15.62
C PHE A 623 -32.65 -5.97 15.55
N ASP A 624 -33.35 -6.53 14.56
CA ASP A 624 -33.35 -7.97 14.26
C ASP A 624 -32.11 -8.35 13.41
N ILE A 625 -30.94 -8.20 14.04
CA ILE A 625 -29.62 -8.59 13.50
C ILE A 625 -29.05 -9.79 14.26
N LYS A 626 -28.14 -10.54 13.61
CA LYS A 626 -27.36 -11.60 14.28
C LYS A 626 -26.03 -11.02 14.79
N PRO A 627 -25.79 -10.96 16.12
CA PRO A 627 -24.61 -10.30 16.69
C PRO A 627 -23.26 -10.83 16.17
N ILE A 628 -23.10 -12.15 16.06
CA ILE A 628 -21.86 -12.78 15.53
C ILE A 628 -21.58 -12.30 14.10
N THR A 629 -22.59 -12.37 13.22
CA THR A 629 -22.44 -11.96 11.81
C THR A 629 -22.14 -10.47 11.70
N PHE A 630 -22.75 -9.64 12.56
CA PHE A 630 -22.50 -8.20 12.58
C PHE A 630 -21.06 -7.85 13.00
N ILE A 631 -20.49 -8.57 13.97
CA ILE A 631 -19.09 -8.39 14.38
C ILE A 631 -18.12 -8.86 13.29
N ASP A 632 -18.40 -10.01 12.68
CA ASP A 632 -17.57 -10.64 11.64
C ASP A 632 -17.33 -9.72 10.42
N GLU A 633 -18.24 -8.79 10.16
CA GLU A 633 -18.06 -7.78 9.11
C GLU A 633 -16.98 -6.75 9.45
N PHE A 634 -16.88 -6.35 10.72
CA PHE A 634 -15.82 -5.44 11.16
C PHE A 634 -14.46 -6.15 11.21
N THR A 635 -14.43 -7.45 11.49
CA THR A 635 -13.17 -8.21 11.51
C THR A 635 -12.65 -8.51 10.10
N LYS A 636 -13.52 -8.94 9.19
CA LYS A 636 -13.14 -9.16 7.78
C LYS A 636 -12.72 -7.90 7.04
N SER A 637 -13.28 -6.75 7.41
CA SER A 637 -12.89 -5.44 6.87
C SER A 637 -11.62 -4.87 7.52
N GLY A 638 -11.06 -5.55 8.52
CA GLY A 638 -9.85 -5.11 9.21
C GLY A 638 -10.07 -3.85 10.05
N ILE A 639 -11.28 -3.62 10.57
CA ILE A 639 -11.58 -2.54 11.53
C ILE A 639 -11.39 -3.05 12.97
N LEU A 640 -11.86 -4.26 13.26
CA LEU A 640 -11.66 -4.92 14.53
C LEU A 640 -10.76 -6.14 14.34
N PHE A 641 -9.97 -6.48 15.34
CA PHE A 641 -9.24 -7.74 15.39
C PHE A 641 -9.14 -8.23 16.83
N PHE A 642 -8.77 -9.50 16.99
CA PHE A 642 -8.57 -10.10 18.31
C PHE A 642 -7.07 -10.34 18.53
N ASP A 643 -6.54 -9.73 19.59
CA ASP A 643 -5.17 -9.89 20.06
C ASP A 643 -5.21 -10.51 21.46
N ASP A 644 -4.56 -11.67 21.64
CA ASP A 644 -4.66 -12.48 22.87
C ASP A 644 -6.10 -12.67 23.38
N ASP A 645 -7.03 -12.98 22.46
CA ASP A 645 -8.48 -13.14 22.73
C ASP A 645 -9.15 -11.86 23.28
N ARG A 646 -8.63 -10.68 22.91
CA ARG A 646 -9.23 -9.38 23.25
C ARG A 646 -9.45 -8.54 22.02
N VAL A 647 -10.64 -7.96 21.90
CA VAL A 647 -10.95 -7.06 20.79
C VAL A 647 -10.08 -5.81 20.84
N ARG A 648 -9.56 -5.44 19.67
CA ARG A 648 -8.81 -4.21 19.41
C ARG A 648 -9.33 -3.57 18.13
N VAL A 649 -9.26 -2.24 18.05
CA VAL A 649 -9.45 -1.54 16.78
C VAL A 649 -8.13 -1.60 16.02
N ALA A 650 -8.16 -2.13 14.80
CA ALA A 650 -6.97 -2.35 13.98
C ALA A 650 -6.26 -1.06 13.58
N ILE A 651 -7.01 0.04 13.51
CA ILE A 651 -6.54 1.31 12.99
C ILE A 651 -6.66 2.37 14.10
N PRO A 652 -5.56 2.72 14.80
CA PRO A 652 -5.58 3.62 15.95
C PRO A 652 -6.23 4.99 15.68
N PHE A 653 -6.07 5.55 14.48
CA PHE A 653 -6.69 6.85 14.17
C PHE A 653 -8.22 6.76 14.06
N ILE A 654 -8.78 5.63 13.59
CA ILE A 654 -10.23 5.43 13.53
C ILE A 654 -10.76 5.37 14.96
N GLU A 655 -10.05 4.67 15.84
CA GLU A 655 -10.36 4.61 17.27
C GLU A 655 -10.38 6.01 17.92
N SER A 656 -9.28 6.78 17.80
CA SER A 656 -9.19 8.13 18.36
C SER A 656 -10.24 9.08 17.78
N PHE A 657 -10.52 9.01 16.47
CA PHE A 657 -11.53 9.86 15.83
C PHE A 657 -12.95 9.52 16.29
N LEU A 658 -13.31 8.23 16.33
CA LEU A 658 -14.62 7.78 16.79
C LEU A 658 -14.84 8.13 18.27
N LEU A 659 -13.79 7.98 19.09
CA LEU A 659 -13.82 8.38 20.49
C LEU A 659 -13.98 9.89 20.63
N ALA A 660 -13.18 10.70 19.93
CA ALA A 660 -13.26 12.15 19.95
C ALA A 660 -14.66 12.67 19.56
N GLN A 661 -15.31 12.06 18.56
CA GLN A 661 -16.70 12.39 18.20
C GLN A 661 -17.67 12.15 19.35
N GLU A 662 -17.56 11.00 20.02
CA GLU A 662 -18.48 10.66 21.10
C GLU A 662 -18.25 11.55 22.33
N LEU A 663 -16.98 11.83 22.67
CA LEU A 663 -16.61 12.76 23.75
C LEU A 663 -17.10 14.18 23.47
N ALA A 664 -16.97 14.68 22.23
CA ALA A 664 -17.48 16.01 21.85
C ALA A 664 -19.01 16.10 21.98
N SER A 665 -19.71 14.99 21.72
CA SER A 665 -21.17 14.93 21.85
C SER A 665 -21.67 14.76 23.29
N LYS A 666 -20.80 14.32 24.22
CA LYS A 666 -21.13 14.00 25.62
C LYS A 666 -20.09 14.59 26.58
N PRO A 667 -20.22 15.88 26.95
CA PRO A 667 -19.27 16.59 27.80
C PRO A 667 -18.93 15.89 29.11
N GLU A 668 -19.91 15.23 29.74
CA GLU A 668 -19.73 14.49 30.99
C GLU A 668 -18.73 13.33 30.86
N ILE A 669 -18.75 12.62 29.73
CA ILE A 669 -17.82 11.53 29.44
C ILE A 669 -16.43 12.10 29.09
N ALA A 670 -16.38 13.22 28.36
CA ALA A 670 -15.13 13.92 28.07
C ALA A 670 -14.38 14.35 29.34
N VAL A 671 -15.08 14.87 30.34
CA VAL A 671 -14.50 15.24 31.64
C VAL A 671 -14.00 14.03 32.41
N GLN A 672 -14.69 12.89 32.33
CA GLN A 672 -14.21 11.65 32.94
C GLN A 672 -12.95 11.11 32.24
N TYR A 673 -12.88 11.23 30.91
CA TYR A 673 -11.81 10.66 30.10
C TYR A 673 -10.53 11.50 30.10
N PHE A 674 -10.66 12.81 29.94
CA PHE A 674 -9.52 13.72 29.91
C PHE A 674 -9.13 14.16 31.32
N ASP A 675 -8.41 13.30 32.03
CA ASP A 675 -7.81 13.64 33.32
C ASP A 675 -6.48 14.37 33.13
N LEU A 676 -6.47 15.68 33.42
CA LEU A 676 -5.27 16.52 33.35
C LEU A 676 -4.20 16.15 34.41
N LYS A 677 -4.46 15.17 35.28
CA LYS A 677 -3.52 14.65 36.27
C LYS A 677 -2.90 13.31 35.89
N ASP A 678 -3.35 12.68 34.81
CA ASP A 678 -2.81 11.41 34.33
C ASP A 678 -1.72 11.64 33.28
N TYR A 679 -0.50 11.15 33.52
CA TYR A 679 0.59 11.22 32.56
C TYR A 679 0.36 10.34 31.31
N ASN A 680 -0.60 9.41 31.34
CA ASN A 680 -1.03 8.63 30.17
C ASN A 680 -2.15 9.32 29.37
N PHE A 681 -2.13 10.66 29.33
CA PHE A 681 -3.14 11.45 28.64
C PHE A 681 -3.15 11.17 27.12
N ASP A 682 -4.33 10.90 26.57
CA ASP A 682 -4.50 10.64 25.13
C ASP A 682 -4.50 11.95 24.33
N LEU A 683 -3.30 12.41 23.97
CA LEU A 683 -3.09 13.60 23.15
C LEU A 683 -3.67 13.46 21.73
N ALA A 684 -3.74 12.24 21.18
CA ALA A 684 -4.20 11.98 19.81
C ALA A 684 -5.73 12.00 19.69
N THR A 685 -6.45 11.68 20.75
CA THR A 685 -7.90 11.89 20.82
C THR A 685 -8.22 13.34 21.22
N PHE A 686 -7.40 13.95 22.09
CA PHE A 686 -7.64 15.30 22.59
C PHE A 686 -7.55 16.37 21.49
N ASP A 687 -6.57 16.30 20.59
CA ASP A 687 -6.44 17.27 19.50
C ASP A 687 -7.64 17.22 18.53
N LEU A 688 -8.12 16.02 18.18
CA LEU A 688 -9.30 15.78 17.37
C LEU A 688 -10.56 16.28 18.09
N TYR A 689 -10.68 16.01 19.39
CA TYR A 689 -11.77 16.51 20.21
C TYR A 689 -11.83 18.05 20.20
N CYS A 690 -10.68 18.71 20.34
CA CYS A 690 -10.58 20.17 20.26
C CYS A 690 -10.98 20.69 18.88
N GLU A 691 -10.61 20.01 17.80
CA GLU A 691 -10.96 20.41 16.44
C GLU A 691 -12.46 20.22 16.12
N ILE A 692 -13.10 19.21 16.72
CA ILE A 692 -14.54 18.95 16.56
C ILE A 692 -15.36 19.99 17.33
N GLN A 693 -15.31 19.95 18.66
CA GLN A 693 -16.00 20.90 19.55
C GLN A 693 -15.62 20.62 21.02
N PRO A 694 -14.73 21.42 21.63
CA PRO A 694 -14.40 21.25 23.03
C PRO A 694 -15.53 21.79 23.92
N SER A 695 -15.86 21.05 24.99
CA SER A 695 -16.84 21.49 25.99
C SER A 695 -16.29 22.62 26.87
N GLU A 696 -17.18 23.51 27.33
CA GLU A 696 -16.84 24.61 28.23
C GLU A 696 -16.16 24.13 29.53
N GLN A 697 -16.51 22.94 30.00
CA GLN A 697 -15.96 22.32 31.20
C GLN A 697 -14.49 21.95 31.02
N ILE A 698 -14.13 21.32 29.89
CA ILE A 698 -12.74 21.01 29.54
C ILE A 698 -11.94 22.29 29.29
N VAL A 699 -12.51 23.26 28.57
CA VAL A 699 -11.87 24.57 28.34
C VAL A 699 -11.55 25.25 29.67
N SER A 700 -12.49 25.25 30.61
CA SER A 700 -12.30 25.82 31.95
C SER A 700 -11.26 25.04 32.76
N ALA A 701 -11.27 23.70 32.68
CA ALA A 701 -10.30 22.85 33.37
C ALA A 701 -8.87 23.08 32.87
N VAL A 702 -8.67 23.14 31.55
CA VAL A 702 -7.36 23.43 30.93
C VAL A 702 -6.90 24.85 31.26
N SER A 703 -7.80 25.84 31.18
CA SER A 703 -7.46 27.23 31.55
C SER A 703 -7.01 27.32 33.00
N LYS A 704 -7.75 26.69 33.92
CA LYS A 704 -7.39 26.64 35.33
C LYS A 704 -6.06 25.89 35.55
N PHE A 705 -5.84 24.78 34.85
CA PHE A 705 -4.60 24.02 34.95
C PHE A 705 -3.38 24.85 34.50
N LEU A 706 -3.52 25.63 33.43
CA LEU A 706 -2.50 26.59 33.00
C LEU A 706 -2.28 27.67 34.06
N GLU A 707 -3.35 28.27 34.59
CA GLU A 707 -3.28 29.29 35.65
C GLU A 707 -2.55 28.78 36.90
N ASP A 708 -2.90 27.58 37.37
CA ASP A 708 -2.29 26.94 38.53
C ASP A 708 -0.79 26.67 38.31
N ASN A 709 -0.38 26.31 37.08
CA ASN A 709 1.01 26.00 36.73
C ASN A 709 1.89 27.25 36.45
N ILE A 710 1.31 28.37 36.01
CA ILE A 710 2.07 29.61 35.79
C ILE A 710 2.61 30.16 37.13
N GLY A 711 1.94 29.88 38.25
CA GLY A 711 2.38 30.28 39.60
C GLY A 711 2.39 31.79 39.83
N THR A 712 2.57 32.23 41.09
CA THR A 712 2.54 33.65 41.49
C THR A 712 3.91 34.34 41.58
N SER A 713 4.97 33.80 40.99
CA SER A 713 6.33 34.32 41.22
C SER A 713 6.98 34.85 39.94
N GLN A 714 6.99 36.17 39.77
CA GLN A 714 7.77 36.88 38.75
C GLN A 714 8.43 38.14 39.35
N GLU A 715 9.22 37.98 40.42
CA GLU A 715 10.13 39.05 40.83
C GLU A 715 11.47 38.98 40.10
N GLU A 716 11.86 37.83 39.55
CA GLU A 716 13.11 37.66 38.81
C GLU A 716 12.92 37.72 37.29
N GLN A 717 13.88 38.35 36.62
CA GLN A 717 13.92 38.43 35.16
C GLN A 717 14.24 37.06 34.55
N HIS A 718 13.43 36.61 33.58
CA HIS A 718 13.62 35.36 32.84
C HIS A 718 15.10 35.12 32.46
N ILE A 719 15.62 33.91 32.66
CA ILE A 719 17.00 33.50 32.44
C ILE A 719 17.56 33.91 31.08
N LEU A 720 16.77 33.79 30.00
CA LEU A 720 17.17 34.17 28.63
C LEU A 720 17.21 35.69 28.40
N LEU A 721 16.60 36.47 29.29
CA LEU A 721 16.69 37.93 29.36
C LEU A 721 17.74 38.40 30.38
N SER A 722 18.40 37.49 31.10
CA SER A 722 19.38 37.77 32.14
C SER A 722 20.83 37.47 31.71
N ASP A 723 21.81 37.93 32.50
CA ASP A 723 23.23 37.60 32.31
C ASP A 723 23.64 36.27 32.97
N ARG A 724 22.68 35.45 33.45
CA ARG A 724 22.96 34.20 34.21
C ARG A 724 23.57 33.09 33.36
N ILE A 725 23.43 33.15 32.04
CA ILE A 725 24.04 32.18 31.13
C ILE A 725 25.23 32.85 30.45
N ASP A 726 26.45 32.42 30.80
CA ASP A 726 27.69 32.99 30.30
C ASP A 726 27.81 32.88 28.76
N PRO A 727 27.70 33.99 28.01
CA PRO A 727 27.79 34.00 26.56
C PRO A 727 29.16 33.61 26.02
N SER A 728 30.22 33.81 26.81
CA SER A 728 31.62 33.54 26.42
C SER A 728 31.95 32.06 26.45
N SER A 729 31.26 31.30 27.30
CA SER A 729 31.36 29.83 27.39
C SER A 729 30.60 29.09 26.28
N LEU A 730 29.61 29.75 25.65
CA LEU A 730 28.68 29.06 24.77
C LEU A 730 29.21 28.92 23.35
N ILE A 731 29.90 29.92 22.79
CA ILE A 731 30.24 29.82 21.36
C ILE A 731 31.43 30.68 20.90
N ALA A 732 32.40 30.05 20.23
CA ALA A 732 33.03 30.60 19.03
C ALA A 732 32.31 30.00 17.81
N VAL A 733 31.48 30.78 17.10
CA VAL A 733 30.51 30.23 16.11
C VAL A 733 31.26 29.57 14.95
N ASP A 734 32.45 30.09 14.67
CA ASP A 734 33.43 29.54 13.73
C ASP A 734 33.83 28.09 14.07
N LYS A 735 33.83 27.71 15.36
CA LYS A 735 34.16 26.35 15.81
C LYS A 735 33.02 25.36 15.65
N LEU A 736 31.75 25.79 15.80
CA LEU A 736 30.57 24.95 15.53
C LEU A 736 30.47 24.62 14.04
N GLY A 737 30.66 25.61 13.17
CA GLY A 737 30.76 25.38 11.73
C GLY A 737 31.95 24.48 11.39
N ALA A 738 33.11 24.64 12.04
CA ALA A 738 34.25 23.75 11.85
C ALA A 738 34.05 22.34 12.41
N LEU A 739 33.29 22.17 13.50
CA LEU A 739 32.98 20.86 14.10
C LEU A 739 31.91 20.14 13.29
N GLN A 740 30.83 20.84 12.88
CA GLN A 740 29.83 20.32 11.95
C GLN A 740 30.47 19.95 10.61
N ASN A 741 31.30 20.81 10.02
CA ASN A 741 32.08 20.47 8.83
C ASN A 741 33.04 19.30 9.07
N ARG A 742 33.60 19.13 10.28
CA ARG A 742 34.44 17.97 10.63
C ARG A 742 33.62 16.69 10.76
N ILE A 743 32.42 16.75 11.32
CA ILE A 743 31.48 15.64 11.46
C ILE A 743 30.90 15.26 10.09
N GLU A 744 30.48 16.25 9.28
CA GLU A 744 30.03 16.07 7.90
C GLU A 744 31.16 15.60 6.99
N LYS A 745 32.39 16.10 7.18
CA LYS A 745 33.56 15.60 6.45
C LYS A 745 33.93 14.19 6.90
N ALA A 746 33.84 13.86 8.19
CA ALA A 746 33.99 12.50 8.66
C ALA A 746 32.86 11.59 8.12
N ALA A 747 31.64 12.12 7.94
CA ALA A 747 30.51 11.47 7.29
C ALA A 747 30.65 11.36 5.75
N ARG A 748 31.41 12.25 5.10
CA ARG A 748 31.77 12.17 3.67
C ARG A 748 32.97 11.28 3.40
N ASP A 749 34.02 11.33 4.23
CA ASP A 749 35.15 10.40 4.24
C ASP A 749 34.71 8.96 4.62
N ILE A 750 33.45 8.82 5.09
CA ILE A 750 32.69 7.59 5.31
C ILE A 750 32.08 7.03 4.01
N VAL A 751 31.83 7.87 3.00
CA VAL A 751 31.34 7.48 1.67
C VAL A 751 32.52 7.18 0.74
N ASP A 752 33.66 7.86 0.95
CA ASP A 752 34.86 7.76 0.09
C ASP A 752 35.87 6.67 0.53
N ASP A 753 35.45 5.67 1.31
CA ASP A 753 36.24 4.49 1.75
C ASP A 753 37.69 4.76 2.21
N LYS A 754 37.90 5.84 2.98
CA LYS A 754 39.17 6.02 3.68
C LYS A 754 39.17 5.21 4.98
N ASN A 755 40.24 4.44 5.18
CA ASN A 755 40.48 3.58 6.33
C ASN A 755 40.65 4.39 7.64
N ILE A 756 39.54 4.92 8.17
CA ILE A 756 39.44 5.84 9.33
C ILE A 756 38.55 5.23 10.45
N THR A 757 38.22 3.93 10.37
CA THR A 757 37.30 3.21 11.28
C THR A 757 37.61 3.41 12.76
N VAL A 758 38.90 3.44 13.13
CA VAL A 758 39.35 3.66 14.50
C VAL A 758 39.05 5.07 15.00
N GLU A 759 39.22 6.11 14.17
CA GLU A 759 38.89 7.48 14.57
C GLU A 759 37.36 7.71 14.63
N LYS A 760 36.58 6.96 13.84
CA LYS A 760 35.12 6.99 13.83
C LYS A 760 34.53 6.41 15.12
N GLN A 761 34.98 5.22 15.52
CA GLN A 761 34.55 4.60 16.79
C GLN A 761 34.94 5.46 17.99
N ARG A 762 36.15 6.03 17.97
CA ARG A 762 36.61 6.96 19.00
C ARG A 762 35.68 8.17 19.16
N LEU A 763 35.20 8.77 18.07
CA LEU A 763 34.27 9.90 18.13
C LEU A 763 32.89 9.50 18.67
N MET A 764 32.39 8.31 18.32
CA MET A 764 31.13 7.77 18.87
C MET A 764 31.24 7.53 20.38
N ASP A 765 32.29 6.85 20.83
CA ASP A 765 32.53 6.59 22.25
C ASP A 765 32.68 7.90 23.05
N ILE A 766 33.38 8.90 22.51
CA ILE A 766 33.49 10.23 23.14
C ILE A 766 32.11 10.88 23.25
N THR A 767 31.31 10.84 22.19
CA THR A 767 29.95 11.38 22.16
C THR A 767 29.05 10.71 23.20
N GLU A 768 29.10 9.38 23.27
CA GLU A 768 28.35 8.58 24.24
C GLU A 768 28.81 8.87 25.66
N ARG A 769 30.13 8.96 25.91
CA ARG A 769 30.68 9.25 27.24
C ARG A 769 30.32 10.64 27.73
N VAL A 770 30.33 11.64 26.84
CA VAL A 770 29.88 13.00 27.15
C VAL A 770 28.39 12.99 27.50
N SER A 771 27.57 12.29 26.73
CA SER A 771 26.11 12.19 26.96
C SER A 771 25.78 11.47 28.27
N GLU A 772 26.48 10.36 28.56
CA GLU A 772 26.37 9.61 29.81
C GLU A 772 26.76 10.49 31.01
N ARG A 773 27.87 11.25 30.90
CA ARG A 773 28.34 12.14 31.97
C ARG A 773 27.41 13.33 32.18
N ALA A 774 26.82 13.88 31.12
CA ALA A 774 25.80 14.93 31.21
C ALA A 774 24.55 14.45 31.94
N SER A 775 24.11 13.22 31.64
CA SER A 775 22.97 12.60 32.33
C SER A 775 23.28 12.40 33.82
N LYS A 776 24.46 11.88 34.17
CA LYS A 776 24.87 11.71 35.59
C LYS A 776 25.10 13.04 36.31
N SER A 777 25.68 14.02 35.63
CA SER A 777 25.93 15.36 36.18
C SER A 777 24.64 16.14 36.42
N SER A 778 23.58 15.89 35.65
CA SER A 778 22.26 16.50 35.92
C SER A 778 21.67 16.08 37.27
N VAL A 779 21.92 14.84 37.70
CA VAL A 779 21.55 14.33 39.03
C VAL A 779 22.47 14.93 40.10
N ALA A 780 23.79 14.88 39.87
CA ALA A 780 24.80 15.39 40.81
C ALA A 780 24.80 16.92 40.98
N ALA A 781 24.29 17.68 40.00
CA ALA A 781 24.17 19.13 40.07
C ALA A 781 23.23 19.59 41.20
N PHE A 782 22.29 18.73 41.62
CA PHE A 782 21.41 18.99 42.74
C PHE A 782 22.00 18.49 44.08
N GLU A 783 23.20 17.89 44.07
CA GLU A 783 23.89 17.32 45.24
C GLU A 783 25.03 18.22 45.79
N THR A 784 25.17 19.49 45.41
CA THR A 784 26.43 20.24 45.66
C THR A 784 26.53 21.07 46.97
N ASP A 785 27.76 20.99 47.55
CA ASP A 785 28.45 21.87 48.52
C ASP A 785 28.39 21.62 50.05
N GLY A 786 28.24 20.36 50.49
CA GLY A 786 28.50 19.99 51.88
C GLY A 786 29.35 18.73 52.03
N ASP A 787 30.55 18.86 52.60
CA ASP A 787 31.38 17.76 53.15
C ASP A 787 30.67 16.96 54.30
N SER A 788 29.34 17.04 54.44
CA SER A 788 28.57 16.31 55.43
C SER A 788 28.00 15.02 54.83
N GLU A 789 28.76 13.94 54.97
CA GLU A 789 28.29 12.55 54.83
C GLU A 789 27.18 12.24 55.86
N THR A 790 25.98 12.80 55.71
CA THR A 790 24.79 12.31 56.41
C THR A 790 23.72 11.91 55.42
N SER A 791 23.11 10.74 55.64
CA SER A 791 22.11 10.14 54.75
C SER A 791 20.83 10.97 54.57
N ALA A 792 20.63 12.03 55.36
CA ALA A 792 19.45 12.90 55.29
C ALA A 792 19.58 13.96 54.20
N ASP A 793 20.77 14.56 54.03
CA ASP A 793 21.00 15.61 53.03
C ASP A 793 20.94 15.03 51.60
N SER A 794 21.50 13.83 51.39
CA SER A 794 21.39 13.12 50.11
C SER A 794 19.94 12.76 49.71
N ILE A 795 19.05 12.56 50.69
CA ILE A 795 17.62 12.31 50.44
C ILE A 795 16.94 13.61 50.04
N ALA A 796 17.20 14.71 50.76
CA ALA A 796 16.63 16.03 50.46
C ALA A 796 17.01 16.54 49.06
N HIS A 797 18.27 16.38 48.65
CA HIS A 797 18.74 16.78 47.31
C HIS A 797 18.09 15.98 46.18
N ARG A 798 17.85 14.69 46.42
CA ARG A 798 17.13 13.84 45.47
C ARG A 798 15.65 14.21 45.37
N GLU A 799 15.00 14.50 46.51
CA GLU A 799 13.63 15.01 46.54
C GLU A 799 13.50 16.36 45.80
N GLU A 800 14.49 17.25 45.91
CA GLU A 800 14.51 18.52 45.16
C GLU A 800 14.64 18.33 43.64
N PHE A 801 15.48 17.38 43.21
CA PHE A 801 15.63 17.02 41.80
C PHE A 801 14.33 16.41 41.25
N GLU A 802 13.76 15.41 41.94
CA GLU A 802 12.51 14.75 41.55
C GLU A 802 11.37 15.77 41.49
N ALA A 803 11.25 16.66 42.48
CA ALA A 803 10.26 17.73 42.47
C ALA A 803 10.46 18.76 41.33
N ALA A 804 11.69 19.02 40.90
CA ALA A 804 11.97 19.89 39.75
C ALA A 804 11.57 19.22 38.43
N VAL A 805 11.82 17.92 38.29
CA VAL A 805 11.40 17.13 37.12
C VAL A 805 9.88 17.04 37.03
N ASP A 806 9.19 16.83 38.15
CA ASP A 806 7.72 16.78 38.20
C ASP A 806 7.12 18.13 37.78
N ARG A 807 7.61 19.25 38.33
CA ARG A 807 7.16 20.60 37.94
C ARG A 807 7.36 20.88 36.45
N LEU A 808 8.52 20.50 35.88
CA LEU A 808 8.79 20.66 34.46
C LEU A 808 7.87 19.80 33.60
N SER A 809 7.55 18.60 34.07
CA SER A 809 6.62 17.68 33.39
C SER A 809 5.21 18.26 33.36
N ASP A 810 4.72 18.79 34.48
CA ASP A 810 3.40 19.42 34.59
C ASP A 810 3.30 20.69 33.72
N LEU A 811 4.32 21.56 33.75
CA LEU A 811 4.40 22.74 32.89
C LEU A 811 4.44 22.39 31.40
N SER A 812 5.23 21.38 31.04
CA SER A 812 5.33 20.88 29.67
C SER A 812 3.99 20.34 29.19
N PHE A 813 3.36 19.50 30.00
CA PHE A 813 2.05 18.93 29.72
C PHE A 813 0.96 20.00 29.60
N GLY A 814 0.87 20.92 30.56
CA GLY A 814 -0.09 22.03 30.54
C GLY A 814 0.08 22.91 29.31
N THR A 815 1.32 23.31 29.00
CA THR A 815 1.64 24.10 27.81
C THR A 815 1.22 23.37 26.53
N MET A 816 1.48 22.06 26.43
CA MET A 816 1.08 21.24 25.27
C MET A 816 -0.44 21.20 25.11
N VAL A 817 -1.18 20.79 26.15
CA VAL A 817 -2.65 20.68 26.12
C VAL A 817 -3.31 22.03 25.83
N GLY A 818 -2.81 23.11 26.43
CA GLY A 818 -3.26 24.47 26.15
C GLY A 818 -3.03 24.88 24.70
N THR A 819 -1.86 24.56 24.15
CA THR A 819 -1.50 24.82 22.75
C THR A 819 -2.42 24.04 21.80
N LEU A 820 -2.68 22.76 22.07
CA LEU A 820 -3.60 21.94 21.29
C LEU A 820 -5.01 22.52 21.31
N LEU A 821 -5.51 22.89 22.50
CA LEU A 821 -6.86 23.43 22.67
C LEU A 821 -7.06 24.75 21.90
N VAL A 822 -6.15 25.71 22.07
CA VAL A 822 -6.27 27.01 21.40
C VAL A 822 -6.00 26.90 19.89
N GLY A 823 -5.10 26.01 19.48
CA GLY A 823 -4.74 25.77 18.09
C GLY A 823 -5.84 25.09 17.28
N TYR A 824 -6.19 23.85 17.67
CA TYR A 824 -7.19 23.04 16.98
C TYR A 824 -8.61 23.50 17.27
N GLY A 825 -8.90 23.98 18.49
CA GLY A 825 -10.20 24.53 18.87
C GLY A 825 -10.46 25.96 18.41
N ALA A 826 -9.53 26.59 17.68
CA ALA A 826 -9.59 28.01 17.32
C ALA A 826 -10.91 28.43 16.66
N GLU A 827 -11.62 27.57 15.95
CA GLU A 827 -12.89 27.90 15.30
C GLU A 827 -14.11 27.81 16.22
N HIS A 828 -14.03 27.00 17.27
CA HIS A 828 -15.15 26.69 18.17
C HIS A 828 -15.13 27.52 19.45
N LEU A 829 -13.98 28.11 19.77
CA LEU A 829 -13.84 29.03 20.89
C LEU A 829 -14.38 30.41 20.51
N ASP A 830 -14.98 31.12 21.46
CA ASP A 830 -15.31 32.53 21.28
C ASP A 830 -14.06 33.42 21.33
N ALA A 831 -14.23 34.71 21.05
CA ALA A 831 -13.12 35.65 20.98
C ALA A 831 -12.42 35.86 22.33
N ASP A 832 -13.16 35.93 23.43
CA ASP A 832 -12.62 36.25 24.76
C ASP A 832 -11.89 35.04 25.33
N THR A 833 -12.47 33.85 25.18
CA THR A 833 -11.84 32.57 25.52
C THR A 833 -10.53 32.35 24.74
N LYS A 834 -10.51 32.63 23.42
CA LYS A 834 -9.26 32.58 22.63
C LYS A 834 -8.20 33.51 23.18
N ARG A 835 -8.57 34.76 23.47
CA ARG A 835 -7.63 35.77 23.98
C ARG A 835 -7.07 35.37 25.35
N GLN A 836 -7.91 34.86 26.25
CA GLN A 836 -7.47 34.35 27.55
C GLN A 836 -6.50 33.19 27.39
N LEU A 837 -6.85 32.16 26.59
CA LEU A 837 -5.99 31.01 26.35
C LEU A 837 -4.66 31.41 25.68
N ILE A 838 -4.66 32.35 24.75
CA ILE A 838 -3.43 32.88 24.14
C ILE A 838 -2.50 33.46 25.20
N VAL A 839 -3.03 34.25 26.14
CA VAL A 839 -2.22 34.82 27.25
C VAL A 839 -1.66 33.69 28.11
N LEU A 840 -2.51 32.75 28.54
CA LEU A 840 -2.11 31.65 29.41
C LEU A 840 -1.06 30.75 28.75
N VAL A 841 -1.25 30.37 27.49
CA VAL A 841 -0.30 29.54 26.74
C VAL A 841 1.03 30.26 26.56
N ALA A 842 1.03 31.54 26.22
CA ALA A 842 2.26 32.31 26.06
C ALA A 842 3.03 32.47 27.39
N LYS A 843 2.33 32.72 28.51
CA LYS A 843 2.93 32.80 29.85
C LYS A 843 3.45 31.44 30.32
N SER A 844 2.68 30.37 30.10
CA SER A 844 3.09 29.00 30.42
C SER A 844 4.31 28.57 29.61
N ALA A 845 4.35 28.88 28.31
CA ALA A 845 5.50 28.64 27.45
C ALA A 845 6.73 29.43 27.91
N ALA A 846 6.57 30.69 28.32
CA ALA A 846 7.67 31.47 28.90
C ALA A 846 8.21 30.81 30.18
N ASN A 847 7.33 30.44 31.11
CA ASN A 847 7.70 29.80 32.38
C ASN A 847 8.41 28.45 32.16
N LEU A 848 7.90 27.64 31.22
CA LEU A 848 8.50 26.37 30.86
C LEU A 848 9.91 26.55 30.27
N ILE A 849 10.09 27.50 29.33
CA ILE A 849 11.40 27.78 28.75
C ILE A 849 12.36 28.26 29.85
N ASP A 850 11.89 29.10 30.76
CA ASP A 850 12.67 29.61 31.88
C ASP A 850 13.16 28.49 32.80
N GLN A 851 12.25 27.75 33.42
CA GLN A 851 12.58 26.69 34.38
C GLN A 851 13.39 25.56 33.74
N TRP A 852 13.09 25.18 32.50
CA TRP A 852 13.83 24.11 31.82
C TRP A 852 15.25 24.56 31.47
N THR A 853 15.41 25.81 31.03
CA THR A 853 16.74 26.36 30.78
C THR A 853 17.53 26.51 32.07
N GLU A 854 16.91 26.94 33.17
CA GLU A 854 17.53 26.99 34.50
C GLU A 854 17.97 25.60 34.97
N PHE A 855 17.10 24.60 34.82
CA PHE A 855 17.42 23.20 35.13
C PHE A 855 18.65 22.72 34.36
N ASN A 856 18.69 22.96 33.04
CA ASN A 856 19.83 22.57 32.21
C ASN A 856 21.11 23.39 32.51
N ASN A 857 20.97 24.63 32.98
CA ASN A 857 22.10 25.49 33.33
C ASN A 857 22.80 25.07 34.63
N LYS A 858 22.14 24.27 35.48
CA LYS A 858 22.75 23.70 36.70
C LYS A 858 23.77 22.58 36.40
N ILE A 859 23.73 21.99 35.20
CA ILE A 859 24.67 20.92 34.82
C ILE A 859 26.11 21.46 34.79
N ASP A 860 27.02 20.81 35.53
CA ASP A 860 28.43 21.22 35.60
C ASP A 860 29.23 20.73 34.39
N PHE A 861 29.06 21.43 33.27
CA PHE A 861 29.85 21.24 32.06
C PHE A 861 31.35 21.56 32.27
N GLY A 862 31.70 22.34 33.30
CA GLY A 862 33.09 22.70 33.61
C GLY A 862 33.88 21.51 34.14
N SER A 863 33.34 20.84 35.16
CA SER A 863 33.90 19.61 35.71
C SER A 863 33.92 18.49 34.67
N MET A 864 32.83 18.32 33.91
CA MET A 864 32.77 17.35 32.80
C MET A 864 33.88 17.59 31.77
N LYS A 865 34.12 18.85 31.39
CA LYS A 865 35.18 19.23 30.46
C LYS A 865 36.56 18.93 31.04
N SER A 866 36.78 19.21 32.32
CA SER A 866 38.05 18.91 33.01
C SER A 866 38.32 17.40 33.02
N ASP A 867 37.34 16.60 33.42
CA ASP A 867 37.43 15.14 33.50
C ASP A 867 37.71 14.52 32.12
N LEU A 868 36.89 14.86 31.12
CA LEU A 868 37.00 14.28 29.77
C LEU A 868 38.20 14.84 28.98
N THR A 869 38.89 15.85 29.49
CA THR A 869 40.14 16.36 28.92
C THR A 869 41.36 16.08 29.81
N SER A 870 41.18 15.25 30.83
CA SER A 870 42.23 14.78 31.73
C SER A 870 43.23 13.90 31.01
N ASP A 871 44.46 13.86 31.52
CA ASP A 871 45.51 13.06 30.92
C ASP A 871 45.18 11.56 30.95
N GLU A 872 44.59 11.08 32.03
CA GLU A 872 44.15 9.70 32.19
C GLU A 872 43.11 9.28 31.15
N PHE A 873 42.07 10.10 30.93
CA PHE A 873 41.03 9.81 29.94
C PHE A 873 41.57 9.87 28.51
N LEU A 874 42.44 10.86 28.22
CA LEU A 874 43.06 10.96 26.90
C LEU A 874 43.95 9.75 26.62
N ASP A 875 44.70 9.27 27.61
CA ASP A 875 45.54 8.07 27.49
C ASP A 875 44.68 6.81 27.29
N GLU A 876 43.57 6.66 28.03
CA GLU A 876 42.58 5.59 27.82
C GLU A 876 42.07 5.56 26.37
N MET A 877 41.63 6.71 25.86
CA MET A 877 41.09 6.82 24.49
C MET A 877 42.16 6.56 23.43
N MET A 878 43.41 6.98 23.66
CA MET A 878 44.52 6.74 22.73
C MET A 878 44.99 5.28 22.72
N VAL A 879 44.92 4.59 23.86
CA VAL A 879 45.22 3.15 23.97
C VAL A 879 44.12 2.32 23.33
N LYS A 880 42.85 2.64 23.63
CA LYS A 880 41.68 1.95 23.08
C LYS A 880 41.56 2.14 21.57
N TYR A 881 41.99 3.30 21.05
CA TYR A 881 41.91 3.67 19.63
C TYR A 881 43.26 4.20 19.09
N PRO A 882 44.22 3.31 18.77
CA PRO A 882 45.52 3.70 18.26
C PRO A 882 45.40 4.46 16.92
N SER A 883 45.90 5.70 16.88
CA SER A 883 45.84 6.55 15.67
C SER A 883 46.98 7.57 15.64
N ASP A 884 47.28 8.14 14.47
CA ASP A 884 48.24 9.24 14.29
C ASP A 884 47.73 10.61 14.81
N THR A 885 46.52 10.66 15.38
CA THR A 885 45.96 11.90 15.93
C THR A 885 46.76 12.34 17.17
N LYS A 886 47.26 13.58 17.12
CA LYS A 886 47.95 14.21 18.25
C LYS A 886 47.02 14.41 19.45
N ARG A 887 47.53 14.18 20.66
CA ARG A 887 46.83 14.40 21.96
C ARG A 887 46.13 15.75 22.04
N GLU A 888 46.81 16.82 21.64
CA GLU A 888 46.25 18.19 21.65
C GLU A 888 45.00 18.33 20.77
N LYS A 889 44.98 17.66 19.61
CA LYS A 889 43.85 17.68 18.68
C LYS A 889 42.66 16.90 19.25
N LEU A 890 42.92 15.78 19.93
CA LEU A 890 41.89 15.00 20.62
C LEU A 890 41.27 15.81 21.77
N LYS A 891 42.12 16.42 22.61
CA LYS A 891 41.71 17.30 23.71
C LYS A 891 40.83 18.46 23.24
N SER A 892 41.24 19.14 22.17
CA SER A 892 40.44 20.22 21.57
C SER A 892 39.10 19.71 21.02
N THR A 893 39.04 18.50 20.47
CA THR A 893 37.80 17.94 19.91
C THR A 893 36.79 17.60 21.00
N ILE A 894 37.24 17.00 22.10
CA ILE A 894 36.39 16.72 23.27
C ILE A 894 35.89 18.03 23.89
N SER A 895 36.78 19.01 24.07
CA SER A 895 36.41 20.34 24.53
C SER A 895 35.33 21.00 23.66
N ASP A 896 35.51 21.00 22.33
CA ASP A 896 34.55 21.57 21.39
C ASP A 896 33.18 20.86 21.49
N TYR A 897 33.18 19.53 21.70
CA TYR A 897 31.95 18.74 21.82
C TYR A 897 31.19 19.01 23.13
N VAL A 898 31.88 19.13 24.26
CA VAL A 898 31.27 19.52 25.54
C VAL A 898 30.65 20.92 25.45
N ASP A 899 31.33 21.87 24.82
CA ASP A 899 30.80 23.23 24.60
C ASP A 899 29.55 23.20 23.69
N MET A 900 29.56 22.39 22.64
CA MET A 900 28.39 22.18 21.77
C MET A 900 27.22 21.56 22.54
N MET A 901 27.48 20.56 23.39
CA MET A 901 26.42 19.95 24.20
C MET A 901 25.82 20.94 25.20
N LYS A 902 26.63 21.77 25.85
CA LYS A 902 26.14 22.85 26.71
C LYS A 902 25.18 23.75 25.92
N PHE A 903 25.59 24.20 24.75
CA PHE A 903 24.76 25.04 23.88
C PHE A 903 23.45 24.36 23.48
N ILE A 904 23.48 23.08 23.11
CA ILE A 904 22.27 22.31 22.80
C ILE A 904 21.35 22.29 24.01
N CYS A 905 21.83 21.85 25.19
CA CYS A 905 20.99 21.74 26.38
C CYS A 905 20.33 23.07 26.79
N VAL A 906 21.04 24.20 26.74
CA VAL A 906 20.45 25.50 27.12
C VAL A 906 19.60 26.15 26.03
N SER A 907 19.74 25.75 24.76
CA SER A 907 18.92 26.29 23.65
C SER A 907 17.72 25.41 23.28
N ASP A 908 17.77 24.12 23.61
CA ASP A 908 16.74 23.13 23.28
C ASP A 908 15.34 23.46 23.85
N PRO A 909 15.19 23.97 25.09
CA PRO A 909 13.87 24.35 25.62
C PRO A 909 13.14 25.35 24.72
N PHE A 910 13.81 26.43 24.30
CA PHE A 910 13.22 27.41 23.40
C PHE A 910 12.82 26.78 22.05
N ARG A 911 13.69 25.96 21.45
CA ARG A 911 13.44 25.31 20.16
C ARG A 911 12.23 24.39 20.21
N LYS A 912 12.14 23.55 21.25
CA LYS A 912 11.06 22.56 21.39
C LYS A 912 9.72 23.22 21.67
N VAL A 913 9.68 24.20 22.57
CA VAL A 913 8.45 24.89 22.93
C VAL A 913 7.93 25.73 21.76
N MET A 914 8.78 26.55 21.12
CA MET A 914 8.38 27.33 19.95
C MET A 914 8.07 26.46 18.73
N GLY A 915 8.75 25.33 18.59
CA GLY A 915 8.44 24.31 17.58
C GLY A 915 7.03 23.75 17.78
N SER A 916 6.73 23.26 18.99
CA SER A 916 5.41 22.72 19.32
C SER A 916 4.29 23.75 19.08
N LEU A 917 4.50 25.00 19.49
CA LEU A 917 3.52 26.06 19.31
C LEU A 917 3.29 26.41 17.83
N GLY A 918 4.36 26.47 17.03
CA GLY A 918 4.30 26.65 15.58
C GLY A 918 3.77 25.44 14.80
N ASP A 919 3.81 24.23 15.37
CA ASP A 919 3.29 23.01 14.74
C ASP A 919 1.80 22.79 15.07
N HIS A 920 1.40 23.08 16.30
CA HIS A 920 0.06 22.77 16.81
C HIS A 920 -0.91 23.95 16.79
N ALA A 921 -0.42 25.20 16.80
CA ALA A 921 -1.26 26.38 16.89
C ALA A 921 -1.05 27.39 15.74
N LYS A 922 -0.59 26.92 14.59
CA LYS A 922 -0.43 27.73 13.36
C LYS A 922 -1.73 27.84 12.56
N ASN A 923 -2.81 28.31 13.22
CA ASN A 923 -4.10 28.52 12.57
C ASN A 923 -4.32 30.03 12.28
N PRO A 924 -4.45 30.45 11.00
CA PRO A 924 -4.69 31.84 10.62
C PRO A 924 -5.87 32.53 11.35
N ILE A 925 -6.86 31.75 11.81
CA ILE A 925 -8.04 32.24 12.53
C ILE A 925 -7.68 32.88 13.87
N LEU A 926 -6.56 32.46 14.48
CA LEU A 926 -6.04 33.06 15.70
C LEU A 926 -5.47 34.46 15.48
N GLY A 927 -5.21 34.87 14.23
CA GLY A 927 -4.51 36.11 13.89
C GLY A 927 -5.10 37.38 14.50
N LYS A 928 -6.42 37.52 14.50
CA LYS A 928 -7.09 38.69 15.10
C LYS A 928 -7.04 38.64 16.63
N SER A 929 -7.17 37.45 17.23
CA SER A 929 -7.11 37.29 18.68
C SER A 929 -5.70 37.53 19.19
N LEU A 930 -4.69 36.96 18.54
CA LEU A 930 -3.28 37.21 18.83
C LEU A 930 -2.95 38.70 18.72
N ALA A 931 -3.39 39.38 17.65
CA ALA A 931 -3.12 40.81 17.47
C ALA A 931 -3.83 41.71 18.50
N ALA A 932 -4.97 41.29 19.04
CA ALA A 932 -5.78 42.07 19.98
C ALA A 932 -5.34 41.96 21.45
N VAL A 933 -4.46 41.01 21.76
CA VAL A 933 -3.94 40.78 23.11
C VAL A 933 -2.63 41.54 23.30
N GLU A 934 -2.42 42.08 24.49
CA GLU A 934 -1.13 42.56 24.98
C GLU A 934 -0.76 41.77 26.23
N ILE A 935 0.49 41.32 26.32
CA ILE A 935 0.99 40.60 27.49
C ILE A 935 2.00 41.50 28.21
N ASP A 936 1.83 41.64 29.52
CA ASP A 936 2.66 42.46 30.40
C ASP A 936 4.08 41.92 30.57
N GLU A 937 4.25 40.61 30.44
CA GLU A 937 5.53 39.93 30.56
C GLU A 937 6.35 39.99 29.27
N GLN A 938 7.56 40.56 29.34
CA GLN A 938 8.40 40.83 28.17
C GLN A 938 8.68 39.58 27.31
N PHE A 939 8.92 38.41 27.94
CA PHE A 939 9.23 37.19 27.20
C PHE A 939 8.00 36.52 26.61
N ALA A 940 6.88 36.46 27.35
CA ALA A 940 5.62 35.93 26.82
C ALA A 940 5.10 36.80 25.67
N GLU A 941 5.30 38.13 25.73
CA GLU A 941 5.00 39.05 24.63
C GLU A 941 5.88 38.80 23.40
N LEU A 942 7.15 38.42 23.59
CA LEU A 942 8.01 37.97 22.48
C LEU A 942 7.51 36.65 21.87
N ILE A 943 7.10 35.67 22.69
CA ILE A 943 6.50 34.42 22.22
C ILE A 943 5.26 34.71 21.37
N ARG A 944 4.37 35.58 21.85
CA ARG A 944 3.18 36.04 21.10
C ARG A 944 3.56 36.66 19.75
N ALA A 945 4.59 37.49 19.71
CA ALA A 945 5.05 38.14 18.48
C ALA A 945 5.62 37.13 17.46
N ILE A 946 6.38 36.14 17.91
CA ILE A 946 6.88 35.04 17.05
C ILE A 946 5.68 34.23 16.53
N TRP A 947 4.78 33.81 17.42
CA TRP A 947 3.58 33.05 17.07
C TRP A 947 2.71 33.77 16.03
N LEU A 948 2.45 35.06 16.22
CA LEU A 948 1.67 35.85 15.27
C LEU A 948 2.36 35.95 13.91
N SER A 949 3.70 36.07 13.89
CA SER A 949 4.47 36.04 12.66
C SER A 949 4.32 34.70 11.94
N ASP A 950 4.36 33.58 12.66
CA ASP A 950 4.20 32.25 12.08
C ASP A 950 2.84 32.05 11.39
N LEU A 951 1.80 32.86 11.68
CA LEU A 951 0.53 32.77 10.97
C LEU A 951 0.54 33.31 9.54
N GLU A 952 1.63 33.97 9.10
CA GLU A 952 1.83 34.43 7.72
C GLU A 952 0.76 35.41 7.20
N LEU A 953 0.20 36.22 8.10
CA LEU A 953 -0.88 37.16 7.80
C LEU A 953 -0.40 38.50 7.23
N GLY A 954 0.91 38.71 7.16
CA GLY A 954 1.58 39.88 6.56
C GLY A 954 1.74 41.09 7.49
N TYR A 955 1.19 41.04 8.71
CA TYR A 955 1.31 42.08 9.73
C TYR A 955 1.96 41.62 11.04
N GLY A 956 2.27 40.32 11.20
CA GLY A 956 2.89 39.79 12.42
C GLY A 956 4.39 40.08 12.51
N GLU A 957 5.04 40.19 11.36
CA GLU A 957 6.47 40.41 11.23
C GLU A 957 6.88 41.79 11.73
N ASP A 958 6.00 42.79 11.63
CA ASP A 958 6.26 44.15 12.10
C ASP A 958 6.35 44.18 13.63
N LEU A 959 5.42 43.50 14.31
CA LEU A 959 5.44 43.32 15.76
C LEU A 959 6.69 42.55 16.20
N LEU A 960 7.01 41.43 15.52
CA LEU A 960 8.22 40.66 15.81
C LEU A 960 9.49 41.50 15.67
N ASN A 961 9.59 42.31 14.60
CA ASN A 961 10.72 43.20 14.38
C ASN A 961 10.83 44.29 15.46
N GLU A 962 9.70 44.83 15.93
CA GLU A 962 9.66 45.76 17.05
C GLU A 962 10.20 45.11 18.34
N LYS A 963 9.64 43.96 18.73
CA LYS A 963 10.01 43.30 19.99
C LYS A 963 11.47 42.81 19.98
N THR A 964 11.96 42.27 18.87
CA THR A 964 13.36 41.83 18.75
C THR A 964 14.38 42.97 18.79
N LYS A 965 14.01 44.19 18.36
CA LYS A 965 14.85 45.39 18.50
C LYS A 965 14.98 45.85 19.95
N ALA A 966 13.93 45.66 20.76
CA ALA A 966 13.89 46.02 22.17
C ALA A 966 14.64 45.03 23.10
N LEU A 967 15.07 43.86 22.59
CA LEU A 967 15.78 42.87 23.38
C LEU A 967 17.16 43.37 23.87
N PRO A 968 17.61 42.93 25.06
CA PRO A 968 18.96 43.21 25.55
C PRO A 968 20.06 42.64 24.62
N LYS A 969 21.31 43.08 24.81
CA LYS A 969 22.48 42.60 24.04
C LYS A 969 22.99 41.25 24.55
N LEU A 970 22.12 40.25 24.65
CA LEU A 970 22.46 38.90 25.08
C LEU A 970 22.61 37.96 23.88
N SER A 971 23.60 37.06 23.93
CA SER A 971 23.90 36.19 22.78
C SER A 971 22.93 35.02 22.63
N LEU A 972 22.62 34.28 23.70
CA LEU A 972 21.87 33.02 23.58
C LEU A 972 20.46 33.21 23.03
N LEU A 973 19.66 34.12 23.61
CA LEU A 973 18.29 34.38 23.13
C LEU A 973 18.27 34.85 21.67
N ARG A 974 19.17 35.76 21.31
CA ARG A 974 19.29 36.26 19.93
C ARG A 974 19.63 35.15 18.95
N ILE A 975 20.51 34.23 19.35
CA ILE A 975 20.86 33.05 18.54
C ILE A 975 19.66 32.10 18.41
N CYS A 976 18.97 31.81 19.52
CA CYS A 976 17.80 30.92 19.52
C CYS A 976 16.68 31.45 18.62
N ILE A 977 16.38 32.76 18.69
CA ILE A 977 15.40 33.41 17.81
C ILE A 977 15.84 33.30 16.36
N SER A 978 17.08 33.70 16.04
CA SER A 978 17.55 33.69 14.66
C SER A 978 17.59 32.27 14.07
N GLU A 979 17.96 31.27 14.86
CA GLU A 979 17.91 29.88 14.43
C GLU A 979 16.49 29.40 14.17
N TYR A 980 15.55 29.74 15.06
CA TYR A 980 14.13 29.45 14.85
C TYR A 980 13.62 30.10 13.55
N LEU A 981 13.89 31.39 13.35
CA LEU A 981 13.47 32.12 12.15
C LEU A 981 14.11 31.56 10.88
N LEU A 982 15.39 31.17 10.93
CA LEU A 982 16.04 30.50 9.80
C LEU A 982 15.39 29.15 9.51
N LYS A 983 15.05 28.37 10.54
CA LYS A 983 14.29 27.12 10.37
C LYS A 983 12.97 27.40 9.65
N GLN A 984 12.24 28.46 10.02
CA GLN A 984 11.02 28.86 9.30
C GLN A 984 11.33 29.26 7.85
N VAL A 985 12.36 30.07 7.59
CA VAL A 985 12.75 30.48 6.22
C VAL A 985 13.08 29.30 5.30
N TYR A 986 13.67 28.22 5.83
CA TYR A 986 14.04 27.03 5.05
C TYR A 986 12.93 25.99 4.94
N TRP A 987 12.20 25.73 6.03
CA TRP A 987 11.31 24.57 6.15
C TRP A 987 9.81 24.90 6.07
N THR A 988 9.46 26.17 5.92
CA THR A 988 8.08 26.59 5.63
C THR A 988 7.95 27.18 4.24
N HIS A 989 6.93 26.72 3.50
CA HIS A 989 6.50 27.30 2.21
C HIS A 989 5.79 28.65 2.42
N ALA A 990 6.34 29.48 3.32
CA ALA A 990 5.81 30.80 3.55
C ALA A 990 6.00 31.67 2.32
N LYS A 991 5.09 32.63 2.12
CA LYS A 991 5.16 33.55 0.98
C LYS A 991 6.56 34.17 0.88
N LYS A 992 7.04 34.38 -0.34
CA LYS A 992 8.36 34.98 -0.60
C LYS A 992 8.64 36.21 0.27
N ASP A 993 7.68 37.13 0.34
CA ASP A 993 7.80 38.36 1.14
C ASP A 993 7.92 38.06 2.63
N HIS A 994 7.21 37.06 3.14
CA HIS A 994 7.32 36.60 4.52
C HIS A 994 8.72 36.03 4.81
N ARG A 995 9.21 35.11 3.97
CA ARG A 995 10.55 34.52 4.10
C ARG A 995 11.66 35.57 4.06
N LEU A 996 11.53 36.57 3.18
CA LEU A 996 12.48 37.69 3.10
C LEU A 996 12.43 38.56 4.36
N LYS A 997 11.24 38.90 4.87
CA LYS A 997 11.09 39.64 6.13
C LYS A 997 11.68 38.88 7.32
N LEU A 998 11.41 37.59 7.46
CA LEU A 998 11.99 36.75 8.52
C LEU A 998 13.51 36.69 8.45
N LEU A 999 14.07 36.55 7.24
CA LEU A 999 15.52 36.55 7.03
C LEU A 999 16.14 37.90 7.42
N ASP A 1000 15.50 39.02 7.07
CA ASP A 1000 15.94 40.36 7.47
C ASP A 1000 15.90 40.55 8.99
N ILE A 1001 14.86 40.05 9.65
CA ILE A 1001 14.75 40.06 11.11
C ILE A 1001 15.87 39.20 11.72
N ALA A 1002 16.05 37.96 11.25
CA ALA A 1002 17.09 37.05 11.76
C ALA A 1002 18.50 37.65 11.63
N GLU A 1003 18.80 38.31 10.50
CA GLU A 1003 20.05 39.02 10.27
C GLU A 1003 20.21 40.23 11.22
N SER A 1004 19.15 41.03 11.40
CA SER A 1004 19.13 42.16 12.34
C SER A 1004 19.37 41.72 13.78
N VAL A 1005 18.79 40.59 14.20
CA VAL A 1005 18.95 40.02 15.53
C VAL A 1005 20.40 39.57 15.78
N LEU A 1006 21.04 38.88 14.82
CA LEU A 1006 22.43 38.41 14.95
C LEU A 1006 23.48 39.52 14.85
N LYS A 1007 23.25 40.56 14.05
CA LYS A 1007 24.16 41.72 13.95
C LYS A 1007 24.46 42.36 15.31
N LYS A 1008 23.51 42.31 16.24
CA LYS A 1008 23.68 42.86 17.61
C LYS A 1008 24.66 42.07 18.48
N VAL A 1009 25.00 40.84 18.08
CA VAL A 1009 25.95 39.96 18.78
C VAL A 1009 27.17 39.64 17.91
N SER A 1010 27.43 40.49 16.90
CA SER A 1010 28.57 40.37 15.97
C SER A 1010 28.61 39.07 15.16
N LEU A 1011 27.47 38.41 14.98
CA LEU A 1011 27.31 37.23 14.13
C LEU A 1011 26.65 37.62 12.81
N ASN A 1012 27.06 36.98 11.72
CA ASN A 1012 26.53 37.21 10.38
C ASN A 1012 26.10 35.89 9.74
N ILE A 1013 25.03 35.95 8.95
CA ILE A 1013 24.58 34.88 8.04
C ILE A 1013 24.93 35.33 6.63
N ASP A 1014 25.23 34.40 5.72
CA ASP A 1014 25.28 34.68 4.28
C ASP A 1014 23.87 34.88 3.70
N SER A 1015 23.19 35.95 4.16
CA SER A 1015 21.84 36.28 3.73
C SER A 1015 21.78 36.59 2.24
N SER A 1016 22.89 36.99 1.62
CA SER A 1016 22.97 37.27 0.19
C SER A 1016 22.71 36.04 -0.67
N LYS A 1017 23.33 34.90 -0.32
CA LYS A 1017 23.15 33.62 -0.98
C LYS A 1017 21.73 33.08 -0.77
N ILE A 1018 21.20 33.22 0.44
CA ILE A 1018 19.85 32.77 0.80
C ILE A 1018 18.78 33.61 0.07
N LYS A 1019 18.91 34.95 0.07
CA LYS A 1019 18.03 35.86 -0.70
C LYS A 1019 18.04 35.53 -2.18
N LYS A 1020 19.22 35.24 -2.73
CA LYS A 1020 19.37 34.85 -4.14
C LYS A 1020 18.62 33.53 -4.42
N ALA A 1021 18.77 32.51 -3.58
CA ALA A 1021 18.04 31.25 -3.71
C ALA A 1021 16.51 31.44 -3.65
N ILE A 1022 16.00 32.21 -2.66
CA ILE A 1022 14.57 32.54 -2.53
C ILE A 1022 14.05 33.31 -3.75
N THR A 1023 14.90 34.14 -4.37
CA THR A 1023 14.51 34.95 -5.53
C THR A 1023 14.58 34.14 -6.84
N GLU A 1024 15.51 33.19 -6.96
CA GLU A 1024 15.70 32.34 -8.14
C GLU A 1024 14.66 31.21 -8.24
N GLU A 1025 14.11 30.71 -7.14
CA GLU A 1025 12.94 29.80 -7.12
C GLU A 1025 11.79 30.33 -7.99
N SER A 1026 11.54 31.65 -7.97
CA SER A 1026 10.46 32.27 -8.75
C SER A 1026 10.69 32.33 -10.27
N LYS A 1027 11.93 32.20 -10.75
CA LYS A 1027 12.25 32.24 -12.19
C LYS A 1027 12.03 30.91 -12.90
N LYS A 1028 12.16 29.77 -12.19
CA LYS A 1028 11.86 28.45 -12.78
C LYS A 1028 10.36 28.19 -12.93
N ASN A 1029 9.51 28.93 -12.21
CA ASN A 1029 8.05 28.83 -12.28
C ASN A 1029 7.41 29.58 -13.47
N GLY A 1030 8.21 30.24 -14.33
CA GLY A 1030 7.72 31.11 -15.41
C GLY A 1030 7.85 30.58 -16.85
N ASP A 1031 8.67 29.56 -17.12
CA ASP A 1031 9.08 29.23 -18.51
C ASP A 1031 9.06 27.71 -18.85
N GLY A 1032 8.31 26.89 -18.10
CA GLY A 1032 8.12 25.47 -18.41
C GLY A 1032 7.00 25.22 -19.44
N GLY A 1033 7.14 25.77 -20.65
CA GLY A 1033 6.25 25.42 -21.76
C GLY A 1033 6.37 23.93 -22.11
N PHE A 1034 5.22 23.26 -22.18
CA PHE A 1034 5.02 21.94 -22.80
C PHE A 1034 5.92 21.72 -24.01
N GLN A 1035 6.69 20.62 -24.02
CA GLN A 1035 7.03 19.92 -25.25
C GLN A 1035 7.32 18.43 -24.98
N SER A 1036 6.38 17.61 -25.49
CA SER A 1036 6.35 16.17 -25.77
C SER A 1036 6.76 15.17 -24.69
#